data_AF-V4ALF0-F1
#
_entry.id   AF-V4ALF0-F1
#
_cell.length_a   1.000
_cell.length_b   1.000
_cell.length_c   1.000
_cell.angle_alpha   90.00
_cell.angle_beta   90.00
_cell.angle_gamma   90.00
#
_symmetry.space_group_name_H-M   'P 1'
#
loop_
_entity.id
_entity.type
_entity.pdbx_description
1 polymer ?
#
loop_
_entity_poly.entity_id
_entity_poly.type
_entity_poly.pdbx_seq_one_letter_code
_entity_poly.pdbx_strand_id
1 'polypeptide(L)'
;MTEKGTTFYVLSVPGKQGVQPDPVNQDVPKSPSIKRKPYIESVDIPKSLINDIKRQIRVNFLNHLETWLEQAVDKSSSVVVAKCEELNSELDLRLHLHQPRPRRAELDIHNVRAAELVMHSERVSRHSKGIQQSLSDLRTRFNGVSQEHNKLAHKFREDIEALEIVFINATKSSRLMALQNQLGVELEKFMSVIRTSLRQFRQHLDKNLQMLRESNARFIKSFKLFSDGGNFCPQEIEEYRKSLEKMSQKIDQVEGSIMSDLEGMESKRLEQGSKVAIEFEDRFKSHMFDLVFMEKIARWLTNTQVKIKTEVADSNTQAQTITRHIQQLDRRIDACENPNPDKEQIRPEEIYESLPVIYMNIAKRAEFLHCIKDAPPRPSSGSILQGNPATAARVGFISDITPISKPGRPPTEDPSLNVIKSILKPQKDKVDPIADYSAEIMPHAAHSNVTVIAPPDSREKLKSAMSVSSGKGSTTSSIDRKVSGRRSQVAISEQGHNKRIHSATMNSVLSVIPDKMAASFHRDSLALRNQRTTRFERRFYVFGEKEEEGETEYFTGIVKKLLREALEGLLITAELYYKTKGNRAVTRPQALQDNFDSCADTVILKLQSYYKQAFEYHNECLQEFRKQLREFEELVARLPWLVLGEIESQQKQNLETERKNIENKFSELFQQLKKQQTDHQNELRPSLGHPHQQPELDKLCEKEKKRHEEYLQLVQTQLTELKASLKEQSKKFIETIARAAENQLSQYDNITVVDEVQVGRVPPRRYPTQELMRRKAAGESLEDGEEGEIIPRGKGTWPGLPNNELIVDPLERADEVEYTATVTTLKTTLGHQAVVMCREQAYEHYQNLFERTLKEIHIEKEKLLKSEERWMDSWQKSVQKVKNLY
;
A
#
# COMPACT_ATOMS: atom_id res chain seq x y z
N MET A 1 113.02 -12.26 -59.19
CA MET A 1 114.17 -12.37 -60.12
C MET A 1 115.06 -13.50 -59.66
N THR A 2 115.47 -14.25 -60.66
CA THR A 2 116.46 -15.32 -60.78
C THR A 2 117.79 -15.10 -60.04
N GLU A 3 118.35 -16.24 -59.63
CA GLU A 3 119.71 -16.76 -59.88
C GLU A 3 120.94 -15.83 -59.84
N LYS A 4 121.93 -16.33 -59.10
CA LYS A 4 123.38 -16.35 -59.43
C LYS A 4 124.07 -14.99 -59.60
N GLY A 5 125.03 -14.71 -58.71
CA GLY A 5 126.13 -13.82 -59.04
C GLY A 5 126.92 -13.27 -57.87
N THR A 6 127.98 -14.00 -57.48
CA THR A 6 129.29 -13.48 -57.02
C THR A 6 129.35 -12.51 -55.84
N THR A 7 129.58 -13.09 -54.66
CA THR A 7 130.29 -12.47 -53.54
C THR A 7 131.77 -12.25 -53.89
N PHE A 8 132.26 -11.01 -53.71
CA PHE A 8 133.68 -10.70 -53.55
C PHE A 8 133.88 -10.10 -52.15
N TYR A 9 134.88 -10.61 -51.42
CA TYR A 9 135.33 -10.01 -50.16
C TYR A 9 136.38 -8.94 -50.43
N VAL A 10 136.17 -7.77 -49.85
CA VAL A 10 137.07 -6.62 -49.80
C VAL A 10 138.14 -6.87 -48.73
N LEU A 11 139.41 -6.99 -49.15
CA LEU A 11 140.56 -6.98 -48.24
C LEU A 11 140.71 -5.57 -47.63
N SER A 12 140.56 -5.48 -46.32
CA SER A 12 140.41 -4.21 -45.57
C SER A 12 141.57 -3.92 -44.60
N VAL A 13 142.83 -4.31 -44.87
CA VAL A 13 144.00 -3.78 -44.13
C VAL A 13 145.30 -3.84 -44.97
N PRO A 14 146.19 -2.82 -44.92
CA PRO A 14 147.45 -2.75 -45.67
C PRO A 14 148.66 -3.37 -44.92
N GLY A 15 149.55 -4.02 -45.68
CA GLY A 15 150.99 -4.16 -45.39
C GLY A 15 151.43 -5.13 -44.27
N LYS A 16 151.97 -6.30 -44.65
CA LYS A 16 153.16 -6.97 -44.06
C LYS A 16 153.47 -8.28 -44.80
N GLN A 17 154.76 -8.53 -45.08
CA GLN A 17 155.39 -9.71 -45.71
C GLN A 17 155.29 -9.74 -47.25
N GLY A 18 156.29 -9.39 -48.05
CA GLY A 18 157.74 -9.52 -47.89
C GLY A 18 158.21 -10.79 -48.60
N VAL A 19 158.50 -10.69 -49.91
CA VAL A 19 159.26 -11.72 -50.63
C VAL A 19 160.66 -11.78 -50.03
N GLN A 20 161.11 -13.00 -49.74
CA GLN A 20 162.43 -13.31 -49.17
C GLN A 20 163.59 -12.86 -50.10
N PRO A 21 164.77 -12.58 -49.53
CA PRO A 21 165.94 -12.18 -50.29
C PRO A 21 166.61 -13.43 -50.89
N ASP A 22 166.86 -13.43 -52.19
CA ASP A 22 167.81 -14.39 -52.77
C ASP A 22 169.25 -13.84 -52.67
N PRO A 23 170.24 -14.73 -52.46
CA PRO A 23 171.55 -14.37 -51.93
C PRO A 23 172.59 -14.15 -53.03
N VAL A 24 173.53 -13.26 -52.75
CA VAL A 24 174.99 -13.47 -52.87
C VAL A 24 175.57 -13.96 -54.21
N ASN A 25 176.41 -13.09 -54.78
CA ASN A 25 177.61 -13.39 -55.59
C ASN A 25 178.29 -14.74 -55.27
N GLN A 26 178.57 -15.58 -56.27
CA GLN A 26 179.93 -16.12 -56.50
C GLN A 26 180.03 -16.97 -57.80
N ASP A 27 180.98 -16.54 -58.64
CA ASP A 27 181.81 -17.23 -59.62
C ASP A 27 181.21 -18.05 -60.80
N VAL A 28 181.41 -17.51 -62.01
CA VAL A 28 181.71 -18.30 -63.21
C VAL A 28 183.24 -18.42 -63.36
N PRO A 29 183.81 -19.63 -63.49
CA PRO A 29 185.20 -19.84 -63.88
C PRO A 29 185.46 -19.44 -65.35
N LYS A 30 186.62 -18.82 -65.58
CA LYS A 30 187.20 -18.46 -66.88
C LYS A 30 187.09 -19.59 -67.92
N SER A 31 186.69 -19.27 -69.16
CA SER A 31 187.08 -20.07 -70.33
C SER A 31 188.11 -19.31 -71.19
N PRO A 32 189.13 -20.00 -71.72
CA PRO A 32 190.28 -19.36 -72.33
C PRO A 32 190.03 -19.01 -73.80
N SER A 33 190.74 -17.97 -74.22
CA SER A 33 191.16 -17.66 -75.59
C SER A 33 191.20 -18.84 -76.56
N ILE A 34 190.62 -18.70 -77.77
CA ILE A 34 191.17 -19.13 -79.07
C ILE A 34 190.29 -18.55 -80.22
N LYS A 35 190.99 -17.95 -81.21
CA LYS A 35 190.52 -17.16 -82.37
C LYS A 35 189.53 -17.87 -83.30
N ARG A 36 188.63 -17.09 -83.94
CA ARG A 36 188.09 -17.24 -85.33
C ARG A 36 187.16 -16.05 -85.62
N LYS A 37 187.06 -15.43 -86.80
CA LYS A 37 187.70 -15.50 -88.12
C LYS A 37 187.33 -14.18 -88.85
N PRO A 38 188.00 -13.80 -89.95
CA PRO A 38 188.03 -12.42 -90.51
C PRO A 38 186.73 -11.83 -91.06
N TYR A 39 185.59 -12.51 -90.94
CA TYR A 39 184.32 -12.15 -91.60
C TYR A 39 183.25 -11.60 -90.65
N ILE A 40 183.60 -11.29 -89.40
CA ILE A 40 182.65 -10.82 -88.36
C ILE A 40 182.93 -9.35 -87.97
N GLU A 41 183.89 -8.67 -88.60
CA GLU A 41 184.27 -7.28 -88.30
C GLU A 41 183.23 -6.21 -88.72
N SER A 42 182.04 -6.59 -89.24
CA SER A 42 181.03 -5.64 -89.77
C SER A 42 179.73 -5.51 -88.97
N VAL A 43 179.58 -6.14 -87.79
CA VAL A 43 178.29 -6.16 -87.05
C VAL A 43 178.47 -5.87 -85.55
N ASP A 44 178.85 -4.65 -85.20
CA ASP A 44 178.90 -4.19 -83.80
C ASP A 44 177.79 -3.14 -83.55
N ILE A 45 176.70 -3.53 -82.87
CA ILE A 45 175.58 -2.64 -82.49
C ILE A 45 175.94 -1.96 -81.16
N PRO A 46 176.06 -0.62 -81.11
CA PRO A 46 176.41 0.07 -79.89
C PRO A 46 175.36 -0.11 -78.79
N LYS A 47 175.81 -0.42 -77.57
CA LYS A 47 174.96 -0.52 -76.37
C LYS A 47 174.11 0.74 -76.11
N SER A 48 174.49 1.91 -76.62
CA SER A 48 173.72 3.16 -76.49
C SER A 48 172.34 3.07 -77.15
N LEU A 49 172.23 2.45 -78.33
CA LEU A 49 170.97 2.36 -79.08
C LEU A 49 169.91 1.52 -78.35
N ILE A 50 170.33 0.40 -77.72
CA ILE A 50 169.42 -0.48 -76.96
C ILE A 50 168.84 0.26 -75.74
N ASN A 51 169.65 1.07 -75.05
CA ASN A 51 169.19 1.81 -73.87
C ASN A 51 168.17 2.90 -74.22
N ASP A 52 168.34 3.59 -75.35
CA ASP A 52 167.38 4.61 -75.81
C ASP A 52 166.03 4.00 -76.20
N ILE A 53 166.02 2.87 -76.90
CA ILE A 53 164.77 2.15 -77.23
C ILE A 53 164.04 1.74 -75.94
N LYS A 54 164.77 1.21 -74.94
CA LYS A 54 164.21 0.82 -73.65
C LYS A 54 163.60 2.01 -72.90
N ARG A 55 164.23 3.19 -72.98
CA ARG A 55 163.73 4.43 -72.38
C ARG A 55 162.45 4.89 -73.09
N GLN A 56 162.41 4.88 -74.42
CA GLN A 56 161.21 5.28 -75.18
C GLN A 56 160.01 4.38 -74.92
N ILE A 57 160.20 3.05 -74.88
CA ILE A 57 159.12 2.11 -74.55
C ILE A 57 158.55 2.40 -73.16
N ARG A 58 159.42 2.64 -72.16
CA ARG A 58 158.99 2.97 -70.79
C ARG A 58 158.18 4.26 -70.72
N VAL A 59 158.64 5.33 -71.38
CA VAL A 59 157.93 6.62 -71.38
C VAL A 59 156.58 6.50 -72.08
N ASN A 60 156.50 5.84 -73.24
CA ASN A 60 155.23 5.65 -73.94
C ASN A 60 154.24 4.78 -73.16
N PHE A 61 154.72 3.73 -72.48
CA PHE A 61 153.87 2.90 -71.65
C PHE A 61 153.30 3.69 -70.46
N LEU A 62 154.13 4.49 -69.77
CA LEU A 62 153.68 5.33 -68.65
C LEU A 62 152.66 6.38 -69.10
N ASN A 63 152.88 7.05 -70.24
CA ASN A 63 151.93 8.02 -70.78
C ASN A 63 150.57 7.38 -71.14
N HIS A 64 150.58 6.17 -71.72
CA HIS A 64 149.33 5.44 -72.00
C HIS A 64 148.60 5.05 -70.71
N LEU A 65 149.35 4.62 -69.69
CA LEU A 65 148.79 4.22 -68.39
C LEU A 65 148.13 5.42 -67.70
N GLU A 66 148.75 6.59 -67.75
CA GLU A 66 148.21 7.85 -67.21
C GLU A 66 146.91 8.26 -67.93
N THR A 67 146.89 8.19 -69.27
CA THR A 67 145.69 8.48 -70.08
C THR A 67 144.56 7.47 -69.85
N TRP A 68 144.89 6.19 -69.70
CA TRP A 68 143.90 5.15 -69.42
C TRP A 68 143.28 5.30 -68.03
N LEU A 69 144.07 5.75 -67.04
CA LEU A 69 143.61 5.94 -65.67
C LEU A 69 142.58 7.09 -65.58
N GLU A 70 142.80 8.21 -66.28
CA GLU A 70 141.78 9.26 -66.40
C GLU A 70 140.49 8.75 -67.05
N GLN A 71 140.59 8.05 -68.20
CA GLN A 71 139.42 7.51 -68.89
C GLN A 71 138.64 6.47 -68.06
N ALA A 72 139.33 5.68 -67.24
CA ALA A 72 138.70 4.72 -66.34
C ALA A 72 137.92 5.43 -65.21
N VAL A 73 138.46 6.51 -64.65
CA VAL A 73 137.80 7.33 -63.62
C VAL A 73 136.57 8.05 -64.18
N ASP A 74 136.66 8.61 -65.37
CA ASP A 74 135.52 9.28 -66.03
C ASP A 74 134.39 8.31 -66.34
N LYS A 75 134.70 7.12 -66.87
CA LYS A 75 133.69 6.07 -67.10
C LYS A 75 133.02 5.62 -65.81
N SER A 76 133.79 5.42 -64.73
CA SER A 76 133.26 5.10 -63.41
C SER A 76 132.29 6.18 -62.92
N SER A 77 132.70 7.45 -63.00
CA SER A 77 131.88 8.59 -62.55
C SER A 77 130.59 8.72 -63.35
N SER A 78 130.65 8.53 -64.68
CA SER A 78 129.47 8.55 -65.55
C SER A 78 128.46 7.44 -65.20
N VAL A 79 128.92 6.22 -64.90
CA VAL A 79 128.04 5.11 -64.48
C VAL A 79 127.37 5.42 -63.14
N VAL A 80 128.09 6.00 -62.17
CA VAL A 80 127.52 6.39 -60.87
C VAL A 80 126.44 7.45 -61.04
N VAL A 81 126.70 8.50 -61.82
CA VAL A 81 125.72 9.58 -62.08
C VAL A 81 124.45 9.03 -62.72
N ALA A 82 124.58 8.21 -63.78
CA ALA A 82 123.43 7.61 -64.44
C ALA A 82 122.61 6.72 -63.49
N LYS A 83 123.27 5.97 -62.60
CA LYS A 83 122.57 5.09 -61.64
C LYS A 83 121.91 5.88 -60.51
N CYS A 84 122.49 7.00 -60.09
CA CYS A 84 121.85 7.94 -59.17
C CYS A 84 120.58 8.56 -59.79
N GLU A 85 120.62 8.99 -61.04
CA GLU A 85 119.44 9.53 -61.74
C GLU A 85 118.34 8.48 -61.95
N GLU A 86 118.71 7.24 -62.28
CA GLU A 86 117.75 6.13 -62.37
C GLU A 86 117.04 5.87 -61.03
N LEU A 87 117.80 5.79 -59.92
CA LEU A 87 117.24 5.58 -58.58
C LEU A 87 116.39 6.76 -58.11
N ASN A 88 116.81 8.00 -58.40
CA ASN A 88 116.01 9.20 -58.11
C ASN A 88 114.68 9.19 -58.89
N SER A 89 114.71 8.82 -60.17
CA SER A 89 113.51 8.69 -61.00
C SER A 89 112.57 7.59 -60.48
N GLU A 90 113.11 6.46 -60.01
CA GLU A 90 112.32 5.40 -59.38
C GLU A 90 111.69 5.86 -58.06
N LEU A 91 112.42 6.61 -57.24
CA LEU A 91 111.91 7.20 -56.00
C LEU A 91 110.76 8.18 -56.28
N ASP A 92 110.92 9.08 -57.24
CA ASP A 92 109.89 10.06 -57.61
C ASP A 92 108.62 9.37 -58.14
N LEU A 93 108.75 8.33 -58.96
CA LEU A 93 107.61 7.54 -59.44
C LEU A 93 106.88 6.84 -58.28
N ARG A 94 107.62 6.21 -57.35
CA ARG A 94 107.02 5.57 -56.17
C ARG A 94 106.32 6.58 -55.28
N LEU A 95 106.91 7.76 -55.05
CA LEU A 95 106.26 8.83 -54.31
C LEU A 95 104.99 9.30 -55.02
N HIS A 96 105.02 9.56 -56.33
CA HIS A 96 103.84 10.00 -57.09
C HIS A 96 102.68 8.97 -57.03
N LEU A 97 102.98 7.67 -57.18
CA LEU A 97 101.96 6.61 -57.14
C LEU A 97 101.39 6.34 -55.74
N HIS A 98 102.18 6.56 -54.69
CA HIS A 98 101.80 6.22 -53.32
C HIS A 98 101.35 7.42 -52.46
N GLN A 99 101.79 8.65 -52.76
CA GLN A 99 101.43 9.86 -52.00
C GLN A 99 99.90 10.10 -51.91
N PRO A 100 99.07 9.79 -52.93
CA PRO A 100 97.61 9.94 -52.81
C PRO A 100 96.93 8.85 -51.98
N ARG A 101 97.62 7.75 -51.65
CA ARG A 101 97.00 6.58 -50.99
C ARG A 101 96.54 6.88 -49.56
N PRO A 102 97.31 7.56 -48.68
CA PRO A 102 96.82 7.94 -47.35
C PRO A 102 95.57 8.82 -47.41
N ARG A 103 95.56 9.85 -48.27
CA ARG A 103 94.42 10.76 -48.43
C ARG A 103 93.18 10.05 -48.98
N ARG A 104 93.34 9.14 -49.95
CA ARG A 104 92.23 8.30 -50.44
C ARG A 104 91.73 7.32 -49.39
N ALA A 105 92.62 6.67 -48.63
CA ALA A 105 92.21 5.81 -47.53
C ALA A 105 91.45 6.60 -46.44
N GLU A 106 91.85 7.84 -46.17
CA GLU A 106 91.14 8.72 -45.24
C GLU A 106 89.76 9.12 -45.76
N LEU A 107 89.65 9.60 -47.00
CA LEU A 107 88.39 10.08 -47.56
C LEU A 107 87.42 8.95 -47.93
N ASP A 108 87.90 7.93 -48.63
CA ASP A 108 87.04 6.91 -49.26
C ASP A 108 86.75 5.72 -48.32
N ILE A 109 87.60 5.48 -47.31
CA ILE A 109 87.45 4.36 -46.38
C ILE A 109 87.13 4.88 -44.98
N HIS A 110 88.02 5.67 -44.36
CA HIS A 110 87.83 6.11 -42.97
C HIS A 110 86.61 7.00 -42.81
N ASN A 111 86.48 8.07 -43.61
CA ASN A 111 85.37 9.02 -43.46
C ASN A 111 84.02 8.41 -43.84
N VAL A 112 83.99 7.58 -44.89
CA VAL A 112 82.79 6.80 -45.25
C VAL A 112 82.42 5.87 -44.08
N ARG A 113 83.38 5.12 -43.53
CA ARG A 113 83.14 4.23 -42.39
C ARG A 113 82.71 4.98 -41.14
N ALA A 114 83.31 6.12 -40.84
CA ALA A 114 82.93 6.97 -39.71
C ALA A 114 81.49 7.48 -39.86
N ALA A 115 81.10 7.92 -41.06
CA ALA A 115 79.73 8.33 -41.35
C ALA A 115 78.74 7.16 -41.23
N GLU A 116 79.07 5.97 -41.73
CA GLU A 116 78.26 4.75 -41.56
C GLU A 116 78.01 4.43 -40.09
N LEU A 117 79.07 4.40 -39.26
CA LEU A 117 78.97 4.11 -37.82
C LEU A 117 78.04 5.12 -37.12
N VAL A 118 78.17 6.42 -37.45
CA VAL A 118 77.27 7.45 -36.92
C VAL A 118 75.83 7.19 -37.36
N MET A 119 75.58 6.95 -38.65
CA MET A 119 74.24 6.66 -39.17
C MET A 119 73.62 5.42 -38.53
N HIS A 120 74.40 4.35 -38.33
CA HIS A 120 73.92 3.13 -37.69
C HIS A 120 73.56 3.38 -36.22
N SER A 121 74.44 4.05 -35.46
CA SER A 121 74.19 4.39 -34.06
C SER A 121 72.95 5.28 -33.92
N GLU A 122 72.78 6.24 -34.83
CA GLU A 122 71.64 7.13 -34.84
C GLU A 122 70.34 6.39 -35.19
N ARG A 123 70.38 5.47 -36.17
CA ARG A 123 69.24 4.64 -36.54
C ARG A 123 68.77 3.78 -35.36
N VAL A 124 69.69 3.17 -34.61
CA VAL A 124 69.39 2.39 -33.41
C VAL A 124 68.85 3.27 -32.29
N SER A 125 69.44 4.46 -32.10
CA SER A 125 69.00 5.45 -31.11
C SER A 125 67.57 5.94 -31.40
N ARG A 126 67.26 6.30 -32.66
CA ARG A 126 65.92 6.73 -33.09
C ARG A 126 64.88 5.62 -32.88
N HIS A 127 65.20 4.38 -33.27
CA HIS A 127 64.30 3.24 -33.06
C HIS A 127 64.04 2.98 -31.56
N SER A 128 65.09 3.01 -30.74
CA SER A 128 64.99 2.84 -29.29
C SER A 128 64.15 3.95 -28.63
N LYS A 129 64.31 5.20 -29.08
CA LYS A 129 63.48 6.33 -28.65
C LYS A 129 62.02 6.15 -29.06
N GLY A 130 61.74 5.68 -30.28
CA GLY A 130 60.39 5.40 -30.76
C GLY A 130 59.66 4.32 -29.95
N ILE A 131 60.37 3.24 -29.57
CA ILE A 131 59.84 2.23 -28.65
C ILE A 131 59.54 2.85 -27.28
N GLN A 132 60.47 3.61 -26.71
CA GLN A 132 60.27 4.25 -25.41
C GLN A 132 59.09 5.22 -25.39
N GLN A 133 58.92 6.01 -26.46
CA GLN A 133 57.78 6.91 -26.61
C GLN A 133 56.46 6.13 -26.67
N SER A 134 56.40 5.07 -27.49
CA SER A 134 55.20 4.22 -27.59
C SER A 134 54.83 3.55 -26.25
N LEU A 135 55.83 3.12 -25.47
CA LEU A 135 55.61 2.59 -24.11
C LEU A 135 55.13 3.67 -23.14
N SER A 136 55.63 4.89 -23.25
CA SER A 136 55.16 6.04 -22.47
C SER A 136 53.70 6.41 -22.80
N ASP A 137 53.34 6.35 -24.09
CA ASP A 137 51.97 6.60 -24.55
C ASP A 137 50.99 5.55 -24.01
N LEU A 138 51.38 4.27 -24.01
CA LEU A 138 50.60 3.19 -23.39
C LEU A 138 50.37 3.43 -21.89
N ARG A 139 51.41 3.85 -21.17
CA ARG A 139 51.29 4.18 -19.73
C ARG A 139 50.40 5.40 -19.48
N THR A 140 50.48 6.41 -20.34
CA THR A 140 49.62 7.61 -20.27
C THR A 140 48.15 7.25 -20.51
N ARG A 141 47.87 6.38 -21.51
CA ARG A 141 46.52 5.88 -21.76
C ARG A 141 45.99 5.04 -20.61
N PHE A 142 46.81 4.20 -19.98
CA PHE A 142 46.41 3.44 -18.79
C PHE A 142 45.98 4.37 -17.65
N ASN A 143 46.76 5.42 -17.38
CA ASN A 143 46.40 6.44 -16.39
C ASN A 143 45.08 7.14 -16.76
N GLY A 144 44.83 7.41 -18.04
CA GLY A 144 43.57 7.94 -18.54
C GLY A 144 42.37 7.02 -18.25
N VAL A 145 42.49 5.72 -18.51
CA VAL A 145 41.46 4.72 -18.15
C VAL A 145 41.17 4.74 -16.65
N SER A 146 42.21 4.85 -15.82
CA SER A 146 42.07 4.95 -14.37
C SER A 146 41.32 6.19 -13.91
N GLN A 147 41.58 7.35 -14.53
CA GLN A 147 40.86 8.58 -14.26
C GLN A 147 39.39 8.50 -14.68
N GLU A 148 39.09 7.93 -15.85
CA GLU A 148 37.70 7.73 -16.30
C GLU A 148 36.92 6.80 -15.36
N HIS A 149 37.55 5.73 -14.86
CA HIS A 149 36.93 4.87 -13.86
C HIS A 149 36.68 5.58 -12.53
N ASN A 150 37.58 6.49 -12.10
CA ASN A 150 37.35 7.33 -10.92
C ASN A 150 36.13 8.25 -11.12
N LYS A 151 36.01 8.89 -12.30
CA LYS A 151 34.85 9.74 -12.64
C LYS A 151 33.55 8.92 -12.62
N LEU A 152 33.58 7.72 -13.20
CA LEU A 152 32.41 6.84 -13.22
C LEU A 152 32.02 6.39 -11.80
N ALA A 153 32.99 6.12 -10.93
CA ALA A 153 32.74 5.77 -9.53
C ALA A 153 32.14 6.95 -8.74
N HIS A 154 32.60 8.19 -9.01
CA HIS A 154 32.00 9.39 -8.43
C HIS A 154 30.55 9.57 -8.88
N LYS A 155 30.30 9.45 -10.19
CA LYS A 155 28.96 9.55 -10.75
C LYS A 155 28.01 8.49 -10.18
N PHE A 156 28.48 7.24 -10.07
CA PHE A 156 27.70 6.18 -9.44
C PHE A 156 27.30 6.56 -8.00
N ARG A 157 28.23 7.12 -7.20
CA ARG A 157 27.92 7.61 -5.86
C ARG A 157 26.85 8.71 -5.88
N GLU A 158 26.98 9.71 -6.75
CA GLU A 158 25.98 10.79 -6.90
C GLU A 158 24.60 10.25 -7.29
N ASP A 159 24.53 9.31 -8.24
CA ASP A 159 23.28 8.69 -8.68
C ASP A 159 22.61 7.92 -7.51
N ILE A 160 23.39 7.22 -6.68
CA ILE A 160 22.88 6.54 -5.48
C ILE A 160 22.45 7.52 -4.39
N GLU A 161 23.21 8.59 -4.14
CA GLU A 161 22.84 9.64 -3.18
C GLU A 161 21.56 10.38 -3.61
N ALA A 162 21.35 10.59 -4.91
CA ALA A 162 20.11 11.18 -5.42
C ALA A 162 18.85 10.35 -5.10
N LEU A 163 18.98 9.01 -4.99
CA LEU A 163 17.89 8.13 -4.60
C LEU A 163 17.48 8.32 -3.13
N GLU A 164 18.35 8.86 -2.27
CA GLU A 164 18.10 9.07 -0.84
C GLU A 164 16.95 10.07 -0.58
N ILE A 165 16.84 11.12 -1.40
CA ILE A 165 15.78 12.14 -1.27
C ILE A 165 14.39 11.53 -1.55
N VAL A 166 14.29 10.66 -2.56
CA VAL A 166 13.05 9.97 -2.92
C VAL A 166 12.63 9.01 -1.80
N PHE A 167 13.61 8.46 -1.11
CA PHE A 167 13.43 7.48 -0.05
C PHE A 167 12.93 8.07 1.27
N ILE A 168 13.47 9.21 1.71
CA ILE A 168 12.98 9.95 2.89
C ILE A 168 11.49 10.29 2.74
N ASN A 169 11.07 10.62 1.52
CA ASN A 169 9.71 11.05 1.22
C ASN A 169 8.76 9.93 0.80
N ALA A 170 9.24 8.70 0.61
CA ALA A 170 8.38 7.60 0.20
C ALA A 170 7.32 7.32 1.27
N THR A 171 6.08 7.05 0.88
CA THR A 171 4.95 6.80 1.79
C THR A 171 4.51 5.35 1.84
N LYS A 172 5.09 4.47 1.00
CA LYS A 172 4.76 3.05 0.91
C LYS A 172 6.00 2.16 0.85
N SER A 173 5.96 1.02 1.55
CA SER A 173 7.04 0.02 1.58
C SER A 173 7.35 -0.56 0.19
N SER A 174 6.34 -0.73 -0.66
CA SER A 174 6.51 -1.22 -2.05
C SER A 174 7.38 -0.31 -2.92
N ARG A 175 7.27 1.02 -2.73
CA ARG A 175 8.12 1.99 -3.43
C ARG A 175 9.57 1.86 -2.98
N LEU A 176 9.80 1.59 -1.70
CA LEU A 176 11.13 1.35 -1.17
C LEU A 176 11.73 0.05 -1.72
N MET A 177 10.97 -1.05 -1.77
CA MET A 177 11.42 -2.31 -2.37
C MET A 177 11.85 -2.14 -3.85
N ALA A 178 11.10 -1.35 -4.62
CA ALA A 178 11.46 -1.05 -6.01
C ALA A 178 12.81 -0.29 -6.12
N LEU A 179 13.07 0.63 -5.20
CA LEU A 179 14.34 1.37 -5.13
C LEU A 179 15.51 0.48 -4.71
N GLN A 180 15.30 -0.48 -3.80
CA GLN A 180 16.33 -1.46 -3.45
C GLN A 180 16.72 -2.33 -4.65
N ASN A 181 15.75 -2.78 -5.45
CA ASN A 181 16.03 -3.50 -6.68
C ASN A 181 16.78 -2.62 -7.70
N GLN A 182 16.45 -1.33 -7.78
CA GLN A 182 17.16 -0.38 -8.65
C GLN A 182 18.64 -0.24 -8.28
N LEU A 183 19.00 -0.29 -6.99
CA LEU A 183 20.39 -0.26 -6.53
C LEU A 183 21.23 -1.40 -7.14
N GLY A 184 20.69 -2.61 -7.13
CA GLY A 184 21.35 -3.77 -7.74
C GLY A 184 21.56 -3.60 -9.25
N VAL A 185 20.58 -3.02 -9.94
CA VAL A 185 20.65 -2.74 -11.38
C VAL A 185 21.72 -1.68 -11.70
N GLU A 186 21.79 -0.59 -10.93
CA GLU A 186 22.82 0.45 -11.15
C GLU A 186 24.24 -0.05 -10.83
N LEU A 187 24.40 -0.91 -9.81
CA LEU A 187 25.70 -1.54 -9.51
C LEU A 187 26.18 -2.44 -10.66
N GLU A 188 25.29 -3.28 -11.22
CA GLU A 188 25.66 -4.15 -12.34
C GLU A 188 25.97 -3.33 -13.60
N LYS A 189 25.22 -2.26 -13.85
CA LYS A 189 25.47 -1.33 -14.96
C LYS A 189 26.83 -0.64 -14.81
N PHE A 190 27.18 -0.16 -13.61
CA PHE A 190 28.50 0.38 -13.30
C PHE A 190 29.61 -0.64 -13.62
N MET A 191 29.47 -1.87 -13.11
CA MET A 191 30.45 -2.94 -13.33
C MET A 191 30.58 -3.38 -14.79
N SER A 192 29.47 -3.44 -15.52
CA SER A 192 29.47 -3.76 -16.95
C SER A 192 30.29 -2.76 -17.78
N VAL A 193 30.20 -1.46 -17.46
CA VAL A 193 30.99 -0.42 -18.13
C VAL A 193 32.48 -0.55 -17.80
N ILE A 194 32.83 -0.80 -16.54
CA ILE A 194 34.23 -1.03 -16.10
C ILE A 194 34.83 -2.24 -16.82
N ARG A 195 34.15 -3.40 -16.80
CA ARG A 195 34.62 -4.64 -17.46
C ARG A 195 34.83 -4.43 -18.95
N THR A 196 33.91 -3.73 -19.60
CA THR A 196 34.01 -3.41 -21.05
C THR A 196 35.22 -2.53 -21.34
N SER A 197 35.43 -1.49 -20.55
CA SER A 197 36.57 -0.56 -20.67
C SER A 197 37.92 -1.28 -20.46
N LEU A 198 38.03 -2.13 -19.43
CA LEU A 198 39.23 -2.93 -19.17
C LEU A 198 39.53 -3.90 -20.32
N ARG A 199 38.52 -4.59 -20.84
CA ARG A 199 38.66 -5.51 -21.98
C ARG A 199 39.17 -4.79 -23.23
N GLN A 200 38.62 -3.61 -23.54
CA GLN A 200 39.06 -2.80 -24.67
C GLN A 200 40.51 -2.33 -24.51
N PHE A 201 40.89 -1.89 -23.30
CA PHE A 201 42.27 -1.48 -23.03
C PHE A 201 43.25 -2.65 -23.15
N ARG A 202 42.91 -3.83 -22.62
CA ARG A 202 43.74 -5.04 -22.73
C ARG A 202 43.99 -5.44 -24.19
N GLN A 203 42.95 -5.45 -25.02
CA GLN A 203 43.08 -5.72 -26.46
C GLN A 203 43.99 -4.69 -27.16
N HIS A 204 43.86 -3.42 -26.78
CA HIS A 204 44.70 -2.35 -27.32
C HIS A 204 46.17 -2.50 -26.89
N LEU A 205 46.40 -2.84 -25.62
CA LEU A 205 47.73 -3.09 -25.07
C LEU A 205 48.41 -4.24 -25.80
N ASP A 206 47.76 -5.41 -25.88
CA ASP A 206 48.29 -6.60 -26.55
C ASP A 206 48.68 -6.31 -27.99
N LYS A 207 47.80 -5.62 -28.74
CA LYS A 207 48.07 -5.26 -30.14
C LYS A 207 49.30 -4.35 -30.28
N ASN A 208 49.44 -3.33 -29.44
CA ASN A 208 50.59 -2.41 -29.52
C ASN A 208 51.89 -3.08 -29.10
N LEU A 209 51.90 -3.86 -28.02
CA LEU A 209 53.09 -4.57 -27.57
C LEU A 209 53.55 -5.59 -28.61
N GLN A 210 52.62 -6.31 -29.25
CA GLN A 210 52.92 -7.20 -30.36
C GLN A 210 53.58 -6.44 -31.53
N MET A 211 53.04 -5.29 -31.92
CA MET A 211 53.64 -4.44 -32.97
C MET A 211 55.05 -3.96 -32.59
N LEU A 212 55.28 -3.58 -31.32
CA LEU A 212 56.60 -3.17 -30.85
C LEU A 212 57.61 -4.32 -30.86
N ARG A 213 57.20 -5.51 -30.41
CA ARG A 213 58.04 -6.73 -30.46
C ARG A 213 58.41 -7.09 -31.89
N GLU A 214 57.43 -7.11 -32.79
CA GLU A 214 57.68 -7.39 -34.21
C GLU A 214 58.57 -6.32 -34.86
N SER A 215 58.34 -5.04 -34.58
CA SER A 215 59.17 -3.95 -35.07
C SER A 215 60.61 -4.10 -34.60
N ASN A 216 60.82 -4.41 -33.31
CA ASN A 216 62.14 -4.63 -32.74
C ASN A 216 62.83 -5.86 -33.35
N ALA A 217 62.12 -6.98 -33.49
CA ALA A 217 62.66 -8.20 -34.10
C ALA A 217 63.02 -8.01 -35.59
N ARG A 218 62.18 -7.31 -36.36
CA ARG A 218 62.45 -6.97 -37.76
C ARG A 218 63.64 -6.04 -37.88
N PHE A 219 63.79 -5.08 -36.96
CA PHE A 219 64.91 -4.15 -36.94
C PHE A 219 66.25 -4.87 -36.65
N ILE A 220 66.29 -5.78 -35.67
CA ILE A 220 67.46 -6.63 -35.37
C ILE A 220 67.86 -7.46 -36.61
N LYS A 221 66.88 -8.04 -37.32
CA LYS A 221 67.12 -8.82 -38.55
C LYS A 221 67.64 -7.97 -39.72
N SER A 222 67.53 -6.64 -39.66
CA SER A 222 67.96 -5.76 -40.75
C SER A 222 69.47 -5.52 -40.79
N PHE A 223 70.22 -5.91 -39.75
CA PHE A 223 71.67 -5.82 -39.72
C PHE A 223 72.31 -6.94 -40.53
N LYS A 224 73.09 -6.58 -41.56
CA LYS A 224 73.80 -7.53 -42.43
C LYS A 224 75.31 -7.31 -42.34
N LEU A 225 76.05 -8.39 -42.14
CA LEU A 225 77.51 -8.37 -42.09
C LEU A 225 78.11 -8.08 -43.47
N PHE A 226 79.36 -7.61 -43.49
CA PHE A 226 80.12 -7.45 -44.73
C PHE A 226 80.23 -8.74 -45.56
N SER A 227 80.34 -9.91 -44.91
CA SER A 227 80.34 -11.22 -45.57
C SER A 227 79.07 -11.51 -46.37
N ASP A 228 77.96 -10.88 -45.97
CA ASP A 228 76.62 -11.13 -46.51
C ASP A 228 76.17 -9.99 -47.44
N GLY A 229 77.11 -9.15 -47.89
CA GLY A 229 76.84 -7.98 -48.74
C GLY A 229 76.22 -6.79 -48.00
N GLY A 230 76.36 -6.75 -46.66
CA GLY A 230 75.97 -5.61 -45.83
C GLY A 230 77.15 -4.69 -45.50
N ASN A 231 76.91 -3.74 -44.58
CA ASN A 231 77.86 -2.71 -44.18
C ASN A 231 78.13 -2.67 -42.66
N PHE A 232 77.81 -3.75 -41.93
CA PHE A 232 78.04 -3.83 -40.48
C PHE A 232 79.22 -4.74 -40.14
N CYS A 233 79.97 -4.38 -39.08
CA CYS A 233 80.96 -5.28 -38.50
C CYS A 233 80.38 -6.09 -37.32
N PRO A 234 80.95 -7.26 -36.97
CA PRO A 234 80.44 -8.10 -35.88
C PRO A 234 80.35 -7.40 -34.52
N GLN A 235 81.35 -6.58 -34.18
CA GLN A 235 81.40 -5.84 -32.91
C GLN A 235 80.25 -4.82 -32.79
N GLU A 236 79.99 -4.07 -33.87
CA GLU A 236 78.91 -3.09 -33.96
C GLU A 236 77.52 -3.75 -33.83
N ILE A 237 77.32 -4.88 -34.52
CA ILE A 237 76.07 -5.64 -34.42
C ILE A 237 75.84 -6.11 -32.98
N GLU A 238 76.88 -6.61 -32.30
CA GLU A 238 76.75 -7.12 -30.94
C GLU A 238 76.35 -6.01 -29.95
N GLU A 239 76.98 -4.84 -30.05
CA GLU A 239 76.61 -3.67 -29.23
C GLU A 239 75.17 -3.23 -29.46
N TYR A 240 74.73 -3.15 -30.72
CA TYR A 240 73.35 -2.76 -31.04
C TYR A 240 72.33 -3.84 -30.70
N ARG A 241 72.65 -5.12 -30.87
CA ARG A 241 71.80 -6.24 -30.42
C ARG A 241 71.58 -6.16 -28.92
N LYS A 242 72.64 -5.95 -28.13
CA LYS A 242 72.53 -5.75 -26.68
C LYS A 242 71.65 -4.56 -26.32
N SER A 243 71.75 -3.45 -27.05
CA SER A 243 70.88 -2.28 -26.84
C SER A 243 69.40 -2.56 -27.17
N LEU A 244 69.13 -3.28 -28.26
CA LEU A 244 67.77 -3.63 -28.69
C LEU A 244 67.15 -4.73 -27.82
N GLU A 245 67.96 -5.62 -27.27
CA GLU A 245 67.53 -6.62 -26.29
C GLU A 245 67.13 -5.97 -24.97
N LYS A 246 67.85 -4.92 -24.52
CA LYS A 246 67.38 -4.06 -23.42
C LYS A 246 66.03 -3.43 -23.71
N MET A 247 65.72 -3.07 -24.97
CA MET A 247 64.40 -2.56 -25.34
C MET A 247 63.32 -3.65 -25.28
N SER A 248 63.63 -4.89 -25.70
CA SER A 248 62.71 -6.03 -25.50
C SER A 248 62.40 -6.25 -24.02
N GLN A 249 63.43 -6.26 -23.15
CA GLN A 249 63.24 -6.37 -21.70
C GLN A 249 62.40 -5.23 -21.14
N LYS A 250 62.56 -4.01 -21.66
CA LYS A 250 61.76 -2.84 -21.25
C LYS A 250 60.30 -2.96 -21.68
N ILE A 251 60.01 -3.55 -22.85
CA ILE A 251 58.65 -3.87 -23.30
C ILE A 251 58.01 -4.85 -22.32
N ASP A 252 58.70 -5.93 -21.96
CA ASP A 252 58.18 -6.95 -21.04
C ASP A 252 57.99 -6.40 -19.62
N GLN A 253 58.91 -5.54 -19.15
CA GLN A 253 58.78 -4.87 -17.85
C GLN A 253 57.55 -3.95 -17.79
N VAL A 254 57.32 -3.15 -18.84
CA VAL A 254 56.16 -2.24 -18.90
C VAL A 254 54.87 -3.04 -19.04
N GLU A 255 54.85 -4.10 -19.86
CA GLU A 255 53.70 -5.02 -19.96
C GLU A 255 53.36 -5.62 -18.60
N GLY A 256 54.35 -6.22 -17.91
CA GLY A 256 54.15 -6.81 -16.59
C GLY A 256 53.65 -5.80 -15.55
N SER A 257 54.16 -4.57 -15.59
CA SER A 257 53.68 -3.49 -14.71
C SER A 257 52.22 -3.13 -14.95
N ILE A 258 51.79 -2.85 -16.20
CA ILE A 258 50.40 -2.43 -16.42
C ILE A 258 49.45 -3.62 -16.28
N MET A 259 49.87 -4.85 -16.62
CA MET A 259 49.05 -6.06 -16.44
C MET A 259 48.78 -6.35 -14.97
N SER A 260 49.80 -6.23 -14.11
CA SER A 260 49.62 -6.37 -12.65
C SER A 260 48.63 -5.34 -12.10
N ASP A 261 48.74 -4.08 -12.53
CA ASP A 261 47.81 -3.04 -12.12
C ASP A 261 46.38 -3.26 -12.67
N LEU A 262 46.24 -3.74 -13.91
CA LEU A 262 44.96 -4.07 -14.55
C LEU A 262 44.20 -5.19 -13.83
N GLU A 263 44.89 -6.27 -13.46
CA GLU A 263 44.27 -7.42 -12.78
C GLU A 263 43.70 -7.04 -11.42
N GLY A 264 44.35 -6.13 -10.69
CA GLY A 264 43.84 -5.60 -9.43
C GLY A 264 42.76 -4.51 -9.58
N MET A 265 42.60 -3.95 -10.78
CA MET A 265 41.75 -2.78 -11.01
C MET A 265 40.25 -3.12 -10.94
N GLU A 266 39.82 -4.20 -11.58
CA GLU A 266 38.41 -4.63 -11.56
C GLU A 266 37.95 -4.90 -10.12
N SER A 267 38.77 -5.63 -9.36
CA SER A 267 38.48 -5.96 -7.96
C SER A 267 38.37 -4.71 -7.09
N LYS A 268 39.28 -3.73 -7.26
CA LYS A 268 39.22 -2.45 -6.54
C LYS A 268 37.97 -1.64 -6.88
N ARG A 269 37.54 -1.62 -8.15
CA ARG A 269 36.32 -0.90 -8.56
C ARG A 269 35.05 -1.58 -8.05
N LEU A 270 35.03 -2.91 -8.06
CA LEU A 270 33.94 -3.69 -7.49
C LEU A 270 33.81 -3.43 -5.98
N GLU A 271 34.92 -3.48 -5.24
CA GLU A 271 34.91 -3.19 -3.80
C GLU A 271 34.41 -1.78 -3.50
N GLN A 272 34.84 -0.77 -4.28
CA GLN A 272 34.35 0.61 -4.15
C GLN A 272 32.84 0.73 -4.43
N GLY A 273 32.36 0.11 -5.51
CA GLY A 273 30.93 0.12 -5.86
C GLY A 273 30.07 -0.63 -4.83
N SER A 274 30.51 -1.81 -4.42
CA SER A 274 29.84 -2.61 -3.39
C SER A 274 29.81 -1.90 -2.04
N LYS A 275 30.89 -1.21 -1.65
CA LYS A 275 30.92 -0.41 -0.42
C LYS A 275 29.85 0.67 -0.42
N VAL A 276 29.73 1.44 -1.51
CA VAL A 276 28.68 2.46 -1.68
C VAL A 276 27.28 1.85 -1.62
N ALA A 277 27.09 0.69 -2.27
CA ALA A 277 25.80 -0.01 -2.26
C ALA A 277 25.43 -0.52 -0.85
N ILE A 278 26.36 -1.11 -0.12
CA ILE A 278 26.14 -1.61 1.25
C ILE A 278 25.84 -0.45 2.22
N GLU A 279 26.63 0.63 2.17
CA GLU A 279 26.42 1.82 2.99
C GLU A 279 25.04 2.46 2.72
N PHE A 280 24.57 2.42 1.48
CA PHE A 280 23.22 2.85 1.12
C PHE A 280 22.16 1.86 1.62
N GLU A 281 22.37 0.55 1.46
CA GLU A 281 21.42 -0.49 1.87
C GLU A 281 21.22 -0.53 3.39
N ASP A 282 22.26 -0.26 4.19
CA ASP A 282 22.14 -0.21 5.65
C ASP A 282 21.33 1.01 6.12
N ARG A 283 21.49 2.18 5.47
CA ARG A 283 20.59 3.33 5.67
C ARG A 283 19.17 3.01 5.23
N PHE A 284 19.02 2.28 4.12
CA PHE A 284 17.74 1.86 3.57
C PHE A 284 16.91 0.99 4.55
N LYS A 285 17.55 -0.03 5.15
CA LYS A 285 16.90 -0.95 6.11
C LYS A 285 16.21 -0.20 7.24
N SER A 286 16.82 0.88 7.70
CA SER A 286 16.30 1.72 8.79
C SER A 286 14.96 2.37 8.45
N HIS A 287 14.80 2.98 7.26
CA HIS A 287 13.50 3.57 6.91
C HIS A 287 12.50 2.53 6.44
N MET A 288 12.94 1.42 5.84
CA MET A 288 12.03 0.31 5.53
C MET A 288 11.36 -0.21 6.80
N PHE A 289 12.16 -0.44 7.85
CA PHE A 289 11.66 -0.90 9.14
C PHE A 289 10.66 0.08 9.75
N ASP A 290 10.97 1.38 9.72
CA ASP A 290 10.12 2.46 10.22
C ASP A 290 8.80 2.58 9.42
N LEU A 291 8.87 2.46 8.09
CA LEU A 291 7.71 2.57 7.21
C LEU A 291 6.76 1.38 7.34
N VAL A 292 7.29 0.15 7.41
CA VAL A 292 6.48 -1.06 7.64
C VAL A 292 5.77 -0.98 8.99
N PHE A 293 6.44 -0.46 10.02
CA PHE A 293 5.81 -0.23 11.31
C PHE A 293 4.65 0.77 11.23
N MET A 294 4.86 1.93 10.60
CA MET A 294 3.78 2.91 10.40
C MET A 294 2.58 2.31 9.64
N GLU A 295 2.84 1.53 8.57
CA GLU A 295 1.78 0.85 7.81
C GLU A 295 0.98 -0.13 8.68
N LYS A 296 1.65 -0.87 9.58
CA LYS A 296 0.98 -1.77 10.53
C LYS A 296 0.12 -1.02 11.55
N ILE A 297 0.63 0.07 12.13
CA ILE A 297 -0.14 0.92 13.06
C ILE A 297 -1.37 1.50 12.35
N ALA A 298 -1.19 2.06 11.15
CA ALA A 298 -2.28 2.60 10.35
C ALA A 298 -3.34 1.53 10.01
N ARG A 299 -2.91 0.30 9.70
CA ARG A 299 -3.82 -0.83 9.44
C ARG A 299 -4.64 -1.22 10.66
N TRP A 300 -4.02 -1.30 11.83
CA TRP A 300 -4.73 -1.54 13.09
C TRP A 300 -5.79 -0.47 13.34
N LEU A 301 -5.41 0.82 13.27
CA LEU A 301 -6.35 1.92 13.48
C LEU A 301 -7.50 1.92 12.47
N THR A 302 -7.22 1.64 11.19
CA THR A 302 -8.24 1.56 10.13
C THR A 302 -9.18 0.38 10.36
N ASN A 303 -8.66 -0.80 10.70
CA ASN A 303 -9.48 -1.98 10.98
C ASN A 303 -10.41 -1.74 12.19
N THR A 304 -9.90 -1.15 13.26
CA THR A 304 -10.72 -0.79 14.44
C THR A 304 -11.80 0.21 14.08
N GLN A 305 -11.48 1.22 13.27
CA GLN A 305 -12.46 2.19 12.78
C GLN A 305 -13.56 1.52 11.95
N VAL A 306 -13.21 0.57 11.08
CA VAL A 306 -14.19 -0.19 10.28
C VAL A 306 -15.11 -1.01 11.19
N LYS A 307 -14.57 -1.72 12.18
CA LYS A 307 -15.40 -2.50 13.12
C LYS A 307 -16.37 -1.61 13.91
N ILE A 308 -15.92 -0.47 14.43
CA ILE A 308 -16.79 0.50 15.12
C ILE A 308 -17.90 1.01 14.18
N LYS A 309 -17.57 1.26 12.91
CA LYS A 309 -18.57 1.68 11.91
C LYS A 309 -19.63 0.61 11.63
N THR A 310 -19.28 -0.66 11.69
CA THR A 310 -20.24 -1.76 11.56
C THR A 310 -21.26 -1.70 12.68
N GLU A 311 -20.82 -1.59 13.94
CA GLU A 311 -21.71 -1.48 15.11
C GLU A 311 -22.62 -0.23 15.03
N VAL A 312 -22.10 0.87 14.47
CA VAL A 312 -22.88 2.10 14.23
C VAL A 312 -23.95 1.86 13.17
N ALA A 313 -23.63 1.14 12.09
CA ALA A 313 -24.59 0.80 11.04
C ALA A 313 -25.69 -0.14 11.57
N ASP A 314 -25.34 -1.11 12.41
CA ASP A 314 -26.30 -2.00 13.07
C ASP A 314 -27.24 -1.21 13.99
N SER A 315 -26.67 -0.28 14.78
CA SER A 315 -27.44 0.64 15.62
C SER A 315 -28.44 1.50 14.80
N ASN A 316 -27.99 2.08 13.70
CA ASN A 316 -28.83 2.87 12.81
C ASN A 316 -29.94 2.03 12.17
N THR A 317 -29.65 0.78 11.82
CA THR A 317 -30.63 -0.16 11.23
C THR A 317 -31.75 -0.48 12.23
N GLN A 318 -31.43 -0.67 13.51
CA GLN A 318 -32.43 -0.85 14.56
C GLN A 318 -33.34 0.39 14.70
N ALA A 319 -32.76 1.59 14.72
CA ALA A 319 -33.51 2.84 14.83
C ALA A 319 -34.44 3.07 13.61
N GLN A 320 -33.96 2.81 12.39
CA GLN A 320 -34.77 2.88 11.18
C GLN A 320 -35.90 1.84 11.17
N THR A 321 -35.64 0.64 11.68
CA THR A 321 -36.65 -0.41 11.80
C THR A 321 -37.80 0.02 12.71
N ILE A 322 -37.48 0.61 13.87
CA ILE A 322 -38.49 1.17 14.79
C ILE A 322 -39.25 2.31 14.13
N THR A 323 -38.55 3.24 13.48
CA THR A 323 -39.18 4.37 12.76
C THR A 323 -40.17 3.88 11.70
N ARG A 324 -39.80 2.87 10.90
CA ARG A 324 -40.69 2.25 9.92
C ARG A 324 -41.92 1.63 10.57
N HIS A 325 -41.75 0.95 11.71
CA HIS A 325 -42.87 0.39 12.46
C HIS A 325 -43.81 1.46 13.01
N ILE A 326 -43.29 2.56 13.55
CA ILE A 326 -44.07 3.70 14.03
C ILE A 326 -44.86 4.35 12.89
N GLN A 327 -44.21 4.62 11.75
CA GLN A 327 -44.87 5.17 10.56
C GLN A 327 -45.94 4.23 9.99
N GLN A 328 -45.67 2.92 9.99
CA GLN A 328 -46.65 1.93 9.55
C GLN A 328 -47.85 1.87 10.50
N LEU A 329 -47.61 1.97 11.82
CA LEU A 329 -48.66 2.02 12.82
C LEU A 329 -49.54 3.26 12.65
N ASP A 330 -48.95 4.45 12.49
CA ASP A 330 -49.69 5.70 12.27
C ASP A 330 -50.56 5.63 11.01
N ARG A 331 -50.02 5.12 9.89
CA ARG A 331 -50.80 4.92 8.65
C ARG A 331 -51.97 3.95 8.84
N ARG A 332 -51.78 2.88 9.59
CA ARG A 332 -52.84 1.90 9.88
C ARG A 332 -53.91 2.47 10.81
N ILE A 333 -53.50 3.24 11.82
CA ILE A 333 -54.42 3.98 12.69
C ILE A 333 -55.29 4.93 11.85
N ASP A 334 -54.67 5.74 10.98
CA ASP A 334 -55.40 6.66 10.11
C ASP A 334 -56.29 5.95 9.07
N ALA A 335 -55.90 4.74 8.62
CA ALA A 335 -56.74 3.93 7.75
C ALA A 335 -58.02 3.41 8.45
N CYS A 336 -57.92 3.06 9.74
CA CYS A 336 -59.09 2.70 10.55
C CYS A 336 -59.95 3.92 10.93
N GLU A 337 -59.34 5.04 11.33
CA GLU A 337 -60.05 6.26 11.71
C GLU A 337 -60.76 6.92 10.51
N ASN A 338 -60.09 6.93 9.36
CA ASN A 338 -60.56 7.59 8.14
C ASN A 338 -60.51 6.61 6.94
N PRO A 339 -61.46 5.65 6.84
CA PRO A 339 -61.48 4.66 5.76
C PRO A 339 -61.64 5.31 4.38
N ASN A 340 -60.80 4.90 3.43
CA ASN A 340 -60.80 5.35 2.04
C ASN A 340 -60.43 4.15 1.14
N PRO A 341 -61.04 3.98 -0.06
CA PRO A 341 -60.62 2.95 -1.03
C PRO A 341 -59.13 2.94 -1.37
N ASP A 342 -58.42 4.07 -1.27
CA ASP A 342 -56.99 4.17 -1.56
C ASP A 342 -56.08 3.74 -0.37
N LYS A 343 -56.66 3.47 0.81
CA LYS A 343 -55.92 3.07 2.03
C LYS A 343 -56.03 1.57 2.30
N GLU A 344 -55.08 1.04 3.09
CA GLU A 344 -55.10 -0.34 3.58
C GLU A 344 -56.43 -0.62 4.31
N GLN A 345 -57.16 -1.65 3.88
CA GLN A 345 -58.38 -2.10 4.55
C GLN A 345 -57.97 -2.99 5.73
N ILE A 346 -57.89 -2.40 6.91
CA ILE A 346 -57.41 -3.05 8.13
C ILE A 346 -58.40 -2.84 9.26
N ARG A 347 -58.59 -3.89 10.07
CA ARG A 347 -59.43 -3.83 11.27
C ARG A 347 -58.60 -3.49 12.51
N PRO A 348 -59.17 -2.84 13.53
CA PRO A 348 -58.47 -2.53 14.77
C PRO A 348 -57.78 -3.73 15.43
N GLU A 349 -58.36 -4.94 15.36
CA GLU A 349 -57.74 -6.16 15.91
C GLU A 349 -56.41 -6.50 15.23
N GLU A 350 -56.32 -6.35 13.91
CA GLU A 350 -55.11 -6.62 13.12
C GLU A 350 -53.98 -5.63 13.45
N ILE A 351 -54.33 -4.41 13.90
CA ILE A 351 -53.35 -3.45 14.42
C ILE A 351 -52.78 -3.94 15.75
N TYR A 352 -53.63 -4.40 16.68
CA TYR A 352 -53.17 -4.96 17.96
C TYR A 352 -52.30 -6.20 17.78
N GLU A 353 -52.60 -7.08 16.82
CA GLU A 353 -51.77 -8.24 16.49
C GLU A 353 -50.35 -7.86 16.02
N SER A 354 -50.17 -6.64 15.49
CA SER A 354 -48.86 -6.15 15.04
C SER A 354 -47.99 -5.57 16.16
N LEU A 355 -48.58 -5.16 17.30
CA LEU A 355 -47.87 -4.50 18.41
C LEU A 355 -46.77 -5.35 19.07
N PRO A 356 -46.92 -6.66 19.31
CA PRO A 356 -45.88 -7.48 19.95
C PRO A 356 -44.53 -7.45 19.21
N VAL A 357 -44.54 -7.39 17.88
CA VAL A 357 -43.31 -7.27 17.08
C VAL A 357 -42.63 -5.93 17.32
N ILE A 358 -43.41 -4.85 17.47
CA ILE A 358 -42.89 -3.51 17.76
C ILE A 358 -42.30 -3.49 19.18
N TYR A 359 -42.99 -4.04 20.17
CA TYR A 359 -42.50 -4.17 21.55
C TYR A 359 -41.16 -4.91 21.61
N MET A 360 -41.04 -6.03 20.88
CA MET A 360 -39.79 -6.79 20.82
C MET A 360 -38.63 -5.97 20.23
N ASN A 361 -38.86 -5.22 19.14
CA ASN A 361 -37.82 -4.40 18.53
C ASN A 361 -37.39 -3.24 19.43
N ILE A 362 -38.35 -2.61 20.12
CA ILE A 362 -38.08 -1.57 21.12
C ILE A 362 -37.26 -2.14 22.29
N ALA A 363 -37.64 -3.31 22.83
CA ALA A 363 -36.90 -3.96 23.91
C ALA A 363 -35.47 -4.31 23.50
N LYS A 364 -35.27 -4.91 22.32
CA LYS A 364 -33.94 -5.20 21.76
C LYS A 364 -33.09 -3.93 21.62
N ARG A 365 -33.70 -2.83 21.19
CA ARG A 365 -33.01 -1.54 21.07
C ARG A 365 -32.61 -0.99 22.43
N ALA A 366 -33.48 -1.09 23.43
CA ALA A 366 -33.20 -0.65 24.79
C ALA A 366 -32.05 -1.45 25.44
N GLU A 367 -32.01 -2.76 25.19
CA GLU A 367 -30.94 -3.66 25.63
C GLU A 367 -29.61 -3.35 24.93
N PHE A 368 -29.62 -3.21 23.59
CA PHE A 368 -28.42 -2.87 22.81
C PHE A 368 -27.83 -1.50 23.19
N LEU A 369 -28.68 -0.53 23.54
CA LEU A 369 -28.25 0.76 24.05
C LEU A 369 -27.92 0.71 25.56
N HIS A 370 -28.21 -0.37 26.27
CA HIS A 370 -28.02 -0.49 27.71
C HIS A 370 -28.58 0.72 28.46
N CYS A 371 -29.82 1.09 28.12
CA CYS A 371 -30.39 2.37 28.53
C CYS A 371 -31.58 2.24 29.48
N ILE A 372 -31.96 1.03 29.89
CA ILE A 372 -33.02 0.82 30.89
C ILE A 372 -32.50 1.34 32.24
N LYS A 373 -33.32 2.11 32.96
CA LYS A 373 -33.00 2.57 34.32
C LYS A 373 -33.17 1.40 35.29
N ASP A 374 -32.20 1.22 36.18
CA ASP A 374 -32.38 0.33 37.33
C ASP A 374 -33.55 0.82 38.18
N ALA A 375 -34.38 -0.12 38.67
CA ALA A 375 -35.48 0.23 39.56
C ALA A 375 -34.93 1.00 40.78
N PRO A 376 -35.54 2.14 41.19
CA PRO A 376 -35.08 2.86 42.36
C PRO A 376 -35.12 1.93 43.57
N PRO A 377 -34.09 1.92 44.45
CA PRO A 377 -34.13 1.13 45.67
C PRO A 377 -35.34 1.58 46.49
N ARG A 378 -36.26 0.64 46.74
CA ARG A 378 -37.48 0.89 47.53
C ARG A 378 -37.10 1.54 48.87
N PRO A 379 -37.71 2.66 49.26
CA PRO A 379 -37.70 3.05 50.67
C PRO A 379 -38.52 2.02 51.44
N SER A 380 -37.87 1.28 52.33
CA SER A 380 -38.53 0.46 53.32
C SER A 380 -39.37 1.36 54.23
N SER A 381 -40.68 1.23 54.15
CA SER A 381 -41.64 1.84 55.06
C SER A 381 -41.39 1.35 56.48
N GLY A 382 -41.08 2.29 57.39
CA GLY A 382 -41.14 2.06 58.83
C GLY A 382 -40.11 2.83 59.64
N SER A 383 -40.36 4.11 59.91
CA SER A 383 -40.38 4.65 61.29
C SER A 383 -40.66 6.15 61.28
N ILE A 384 -41.59 6.55 62.15
CA ILE A 384 -42.02 7.92 62.43
C ILE A 384 -41.08 8.54 63.47
N LEU A 385 -40.84 9.86 63.31
CA LEU A 385 -40.30 10.86 64.26
C LEU A 385 -38.83 10.71 64.73
N GLN A 386 -37.98 11.70 64.39
CA GLN A 386 -37.68 12.83 65.28
C GLN A 386 -36.73 13.85 64.62
N GLY A 387 -37.08 15.14 64.71
CA GLY A 387 -36.13 16.26 64.88
C GLY A 387 -35.31 16.76 63.68
N ASN A 388 -35.66 17.96 63.19
CA ASN A 388 -34.72 18.85 62.50
C ASN A 388 -33.53 19.19 63.45
N PRO A 389 -32.29 19.36 62.95
CA PRO A 389 -31.88 20.73 62.61
C PRO A 389 -30.84 20.89 61.48
N ALA A 390 -30.96 22.04 60.81
CA ALA A 390 -29.90 22.98 60.40
C ALA A 390 -28.74 22.53 59.47
N THR A 391 -28.73 23.16 58.28
CA THR A 391 -27.58 23.77 57.59
C THR A 391 -26.22 23.05 57.60
N ALA A 392 -25.83 22.48 56.46
CA ALA A 392 -24.46 22.58 55.95
C ALA A 392 -24.42 22.20 54.46
N ALA A 393 -24.37 23.22 53.60
CA ALA A 393 -23.94 23.07 52.22
C ALA A 393 -22.48 22.59 52.22
N ARG A 394 -22.23 21.35 51.81
CA ARG A 394 -20.88 20.83 51.57
C ARG A 394 -20.63 20.80 50.07
N VAL A 395 -20.08 21.92 49.60
CA VAL A 395 -19.50 22.07 48.26
C VAL A 395 -18.35 21.08 48.12
N GLY A 396 -18.52 20.08 47.26
CA GLY A 396 -17.44 19.17 46.84
C GLY A 396 -16.59 19.87 45.79
N PHE A 397 -15.40 20.33 46.19
CA PHE A 397 -14.38 20.84 45.28
C PHE A 397 -13.91 19.72 44.34
N ILE A 398 -14.29 19.81 43.06
CA ILE A 398 -13.54 19.21 41.98
C ILE A 398 -12.37 20.16 41.70
N SER A 399 -11.16 19.65 41.91
CA SER A 399 -9.90 20.34 41.63
C SER A 399 -9.79 20.65 40.13
N ASP A 400 -10.01 21.91 39.79
CA ASP A 400 -9.66 22.50 38.50
C ASP A 400 -8.14 22.44 38.30
N ILE A 401 -7.70 21.63 37.31
CA ILE A 401 -6.36 21.75 36.74
C ILE A 401 -6.46 22.77 35.60
N THR A 402 -6.06 24.00 35.89
CA THR A 402 -5.79 25.04 34.90
C THR A 402 -4.63 24.62 33.97
N PRO A 403 -4.77 24.68 32.64
CA PRO A 403 -3.62 24.54 31.75
C PRO A 403 -2.86 25.87 31.64
N ILE A 404 -1.59 25.84 32.06
CA ILE A 404 -0.61 26.89 31.79
C ILE A 404 -0.39 26.99 30.27
N SER A 405 -0.49 28.21 29.77
CA SER A 405 -0.29 28.58 28.38
C SER A 405 1.19 28.60 28.01
N LYS A 406 1.57 27.92 26.91
CA LYS A 406 2.53 28.40 25.89
C LYS A 406 2.17 27.76 24.53
N PRO A 407 2.17 28.50 23.40
CA PRO A 407 1.60 28.04 22.15
C PRO A 407 2.62 27.20 21.37
N GLY A 408 2.54 25.88 21.50
CA GLY A 408 3.06 24.95 20.49
C GLY A 408 1.98 24.73 19.44
N ARG A 409 2.33 24.80 18.15
CA ARG A 409 1.43 24.50 17.02
C ARG A 409 0.63 23.21 17.31
N PRO A 410 -0.69 23.19 17.05
CA PRO A 410 -1.44 21.93 17.11
C PRO A 410 -0.83 20.95 16.10
N PRO A 411 -0.72 19.65 16.44
CA PRO A 411 -0.49 18.62 15.43
C PRO A 411 -1.60 18.77 14.40
N THR A 412 -1.23 18.83 13.13
CA THR A 412 -2.17 18.83 11.99
C THR A 412 -3.35 17.93 12.29
N GLU A 413 -4.56 18.50 12.35
CA GLU A 413 -5.79 17.76 12.58
C GLU A 413 -5.84 16.59 11.59
N ASP A 414 -5.76 15.38 12.14
CA ASP A 414 -5.78 14.15 11.36
C ASP A 414 -7.13 14.07 10.61
N PRO A 415 -7.14 14.00 9.27
CA PRO A 415 -8.36 13.85 8.46
C PRO A 415 -9.28 12.72 8.96
N SER A 416 -8.70 11.68 9.58
CA SER A 416 -9.41 10.55 10.17
C SER A 416 -10.40 10.95 11.28
N LEU A 417 -10.12 12.01 12.05
CA LEU A 417 -10.98 12.48 13.14
C LEU A 417 -12.24 13.19 12.62
N ASN A 418 -12.12 13.94 11.52
CA ASN A 418 -13.27 14.58 10.86
C ASN A 418 -14.15 13.56 10.12
N VAL A 419 -13.55 12.51 9.57
CA VAL A 419 -14.27 11.39 8.95
C VAL A 419 -15.12 10.64 9.96
N ILE A 420 -14.66 10.47 11.21
CA ILE A 420 -15.45 9.78 12.24
C ILE A 420 -16.63 10.65 12.69
N LYS A 421 -16.41 11.96 12.92
CA LYS A 421 -17.50 12.91 13.24
C LYS A 421 -18.56 13.06 12.16
N SER A 422 -18.23 12.85 10.88
CA SER A 422 -19.24 12.90 9.81
C SER A 422 -20.01 11.58 9.65
N ILE A 423 -19.43 10.46 10.08
CA ILE A 423 -19.99 9.11 9.91
C ILE A 423 -20.78 8.67 11.15
N LEU A 424 -20.41 9.13 12.33
CA LEU A 424 -21.09 8.86 13.60
C LEU A 424 -22.27 9.80 13.88
N LYS A 425 -22.70 10.62 12.92
CA LYS A 425 -23.92 11.41 13.13
C LYS A 425 -25.13 10.55 12.81
N PRO A 426 -26.18 10.53 13.65
CA PRO A 426 -27.46 9.95 13.28
C PRO A 426 -27.94 10.65 12.01
N GLN A 427 -28.48 9.85 11.08
CA GLN A 427 -29.11 10.38 9.88
C GLN A 427 -30.26 11.30 10.35
N LYS A 428 -30.07 12.62 10.23
CA LYS A 428 -31.18 13.55 10.45
C LYS A 428 -32.12 13.41 9.26
N ASP A 429 -33.32 12.91 9.51
CA ASP A 429 -34.41 12.89 8.56
C ASP A 429 -34.64 14.30 7.98
N LYS A 430 -34.24 14.48 6.72
CA LYS A 430 -34.86 15.46 5.83
C LYS A 430 -35.88 14.69 5.01
N VAL A 431 -37.10 14.64 5.51
CA VAL A 431 -38.25 14.14 4.75
C VAL A 431 -38.95 15.35 4.16
N ASP A 432 -38.80 15.56 2.85
CA ASP A 432 -39.75 16.35 2.06
C ASP A 432 -40.88 15.42 1.58
N PRO A 433 -42.14 15.87 1.44
CA PRO A 433 -43.26 14.99 1.18
C PRO A 433 -43.43 14.65 -0.32
N ILE A 434 -43.62 13.34 -0.56
CA ILE A 434 -44.46 12.70 -1.60
C ILE A 434 -44.01 12.82 -3.07
N ALA A 435 -43.63 11.67 -3.65
CA ALA A 435 -44.28 11.14 -4.86
C ALA A 435 -44.09 9.62 -4.95
N ASP A 436 -45.24 8.97 -5.06
CA ASP A 436 -45.54 7.56 -5.25
C ASP A 436 -44.86 6.96 -6.50
N TYR A 437 -44.37 5.71 -6.42
CA TYR A 437 -44.45 4.74 -7.53
C TYR A 437 -44.09 3.32 -7.06
N SER A 438 -44.89 2.39 -7.56
CA SER A 438 -45.12 1.02 -7.09
C SER A 438 -43.97 0.03 -7.30
N ALA A 439 -44.06 -1.07 -6.55
CA ALA A 439 -43.15 -2.20 -6.52
C ALA A 439 -43.18 -3.08 -7.78
N GLU A 440 -42.03 -3.64 -8.16
CA GLU A 440 -41.91 -4.94 -8.84
C GLU A 440 -40.58 -5.63 -8.45
N ILE A 441 -40.61 -6.96 -8.47
CA ILE A 441 -39.70 -7.91 -7.80
C ILE A 441 -38.59 -8.43 -8.74
N MET A 442 -37.31 -8.27 -8.34
CA MET A 442 -36.07 -9.07 -8.59
C MET A 442 -35.57 -9.33 -10.05
N PRO A 443 -34.35 -9.87 -10.32
CA PRO A 443 -33.12 -10.09 -9.51
C PRO A 443 -31.79 -9.62 -10.19
N HIS A 444 -30.68 -9.93 -9.51
CA HIS A 444 -29.29 -10.13 -10.00
C HIS A 444 -28.28 -8.97 -10.04
N ALA A 445 -27.21 -9.23 -9.28
CA ALA A 445 -25.91 -8.58 -9.30
C ALA A 445 -25.22 -8.71 -10.68
N ALA A 446 -24.73 -7.59 -11.20
CA ALA A 446 -23.63 -7.56 -12.15
C ALA A 446 -22.87 -6.24 -12.03
N HIS A 447 -21.56 -6.36 -12.24
CA HIS A 447 -20.52 -5.35 -12.10
C HIS A 447 -20.77 -4.05 -12.87
N SER A 448 -20.46 -2.92 -12.24
CA SER A 448 -20.27 -1.64 -12.92
C SER A 448 -18.81 -1.18 -12.82
N ASN A 449 -18.12 -1.33 -13.95
CA ASN A 449 -16.93 -0.57 -14.30
C ASN A 449 -17.31 0.92 -14.43
N VAL A 450 -16.60 1.80 -13.73
CA VAL A 450 -16.72 3.24 -13.93
C VAL A 450 -15.63 3.70 -14.88
N THR A 451 -16.07 4.04 -16.08
CA THR A 451 -15.35 4.77 -17.13
C THR A 451 -15.14 6.22 -16.69
N VAL A 452 -13.88 6.68 -16.65
CA VAL A 452 -13.53 8.07 -16.38
C VAL A 452 -13.66 8.88 -17.68
N ILE A 453 -14.52 9.90 -17.64
CA ILE A 453 -14.66 10.92 -18.68
C ILE A 453 -13.55 11.97 -18.47
N ALA A 454 -12.72 12.18 -19.49
CA ALA A 454 -11.77 13.27 -19.58
C ALA A 454 -12.36 14.44 -20.40
N PRO A 455 -12.08 15.72 -20.05
CA PRO A 455 -12.41 16.86 -20.91
C PRO A 455 -11.24 17.23 -21.86
N PRO A 456 -11.51 17.93 -22.98
CA PRO A 456 -10.58 18.04 -24.10
C PRO A 456 -9.76 19.34 -24.16
N ASP A 457 -8.63 19.20 -24.85
CA ASP A 457 -7.87 20.14 -25.70
C ASP A 457 -7.40 21.51 -25.19
N SER A 458 -6.07 21.69 -25.23
CA SER A 458 -5.43 22.93 -25.71
C SER A 458 -4.09 22.59 -26.36
N ARG A 459 -4.04 22.74 -27.69
CA ARG A 459 -2.84 22.74 -28.54
C ARG A 459 -1.83 23.80 -28.08
N GLU A 460 -0.55 23.45 -28.13
CA GLU A 460 0.44 24.31 -28.80
C GLU A 460 1.67 23.53 -29.30
N LYS A 461 2.16 23.97 -30.47
CA LYS A 461 3.18 23.33 -31.31
C LYS A 461 4.59 23.75 -30.89
N LEU A 462 5.58 22.88 -31.09
CA LEU A 462 6.81 23.23 -31.83
C LEU A 462 7.57 21.97 -32.26
N LYS A 463 7.84 21.88 -33.58
CA LYS A 463 8.64 20.86 -34.27
C LYS A 463 10.04 21.42 -34.56
N SER A 464 11.05 20.55 -34.61
CA SER A 464 12.19 20.51 -35.56
C SER A 464 12.93 19.18 -35.30
N ALA A 465 12.87 18.13 -36.12
CA ALA A 465 13.33 17.87 -37.49
C ALA A 465 14.85 17.58 -37.60
N MET A 466 15.19 16.34 -38.00
CA MET A 466 16.22 15.87 -38.97
C MET A 466 16.53 14.37 -38.69
N SER A 467 15.89 13.37 -39.32
CA SER A 467 16.11 12.75 -40.65
C SER A 467 17.53 12.24 -40.93
N VAL A 468 17.73 10.91 -41.05
CA VAL A 468 18.35 10.21 -42.21
C VAL A 468 17.80 8.77 -42.26
N SER A 469 17.46 8.34 -43.47
CA SER A 469 16.86 7.07 -43.90
C SER A 469 17.88 6.07 -44.44
N SER A 470 17.36 4.88 -44.82
CA SER A 470 17.90 3.84 -45.75
C SER A 470 18.44 2.60 -45.02
N GLY A 471 18.13 1.35 -45.38
CA GLY A 471 17.34 0.81 -46.47
C GLY A 471 17.39 -0.73 -46.45
N LYS A 472 16.22 -1.32 -46.68
CA LYS A 472 15.83 -2.69 -47.11
C LYS A 472 16.85 -3.81 -47.37
N GLY A 473 16.39 -5.01 -47.01
CA GLY A 473 16.47 -6.26 -47.79
C GLY A 473 17.25 -7.37 -47.09
N SER A 474 16.88 -8.65 -47.07
CA SER A 474 15.76 -9.43 -47.61
C SER A 474 15.99 -10.89 -47.14
N THR A 475 14.94 -11.61 -46.75
CA THR A 475 14.65 -13.05 -47.03
C THR A 475 15.73 -14.13 -46.75
N THR A 476 15.51 -15.32 -46.16
CA THR A 476 14.47 -16.34 -46.36
C THR A 476 14.57 -17.45 -45.29
N SER A 477 13.41 -17.98 -44.89
CA SER A 477 13.01 -19.38 -44.59
C SER A 477 13.96 -20.41 -43.93
N SER A 478 13.49 -20.90 -42.77
CA SER A 478 13.14 -22.30 -42.41
C SER A 478 13.87 -23.49 -43.06
N ILE A 479 14.30 -24.45 -42.22
CA ILE A 479 13.68 -25.79 -42.07
C ILE A 479 14.46 -26.64 -41.05
N ASP A 480 13.69 -27.32 -40.20
CA ASP A 480 14.05 -28.40 -39.27
C ASP A 480 14.81 -29.58 -39.93
N ARG A 481 15.69 -30.25 -39.17
CA ARG A 481 15.47 -31.63 -38.70
C ARG A 481 16.64 -32.20 -37.89
N LYS A 482 16.24 -32.87 -36.80
CA LYS A 482 16.96 -33.83 -35.94
C LYS A 482 17.70 -34.92 -36.74
N VAL A 483 18.73 -35.54 -36.13
CA VAL A 483 18.74 -36.95 -35.68
C VAL A 483 20.13 -37.34 -35.11
N SER A 484 20.09 -38.01 -33.92
CA SER A 484 20.87 -39.17 -33.43
C SER A 484 22.28 -39.45 -33.99
N GLY A 485 23.32 -39.85 -33.24
CA GLY A 485 23.44 -40.43 -31.90
C GLY A 485 24.78 -41.20 -31.77
N ARG A 486 24.99 -41.81 -30.58
CA ARG A 486 25.99 -42.84 -30.17
C ARG A 486 27.44 -42.43 -29.78
N ARG A 487 27.67 -42.37 -28.46
CA ARG A 487 28.47 -43.30 -27.58
C ARG A 487 29.45 -44.26 -28.31
N SER A 488 30.70 -44.54 -27.90
CA SER A 488 31.22 -44.85 -26.54
C SER A 488 32.77 -44.98 -26.54
N GLN A 489 33.40 -44.67 -25.38
CA GLN A 489 34.52 -45.35 -24.63
C GLN A 489 35.72 -45.98 -25.39
N VAL A 490 36.99 -45.90 -24.96
CA VAL A 490 37.69 -46.39 -23.72
C VAL A 490 39.12 -45.79 -23.76
N ALA A 491 39.62 -45.02 -22.78
CA ALA A 491 40.30 -45.31 -21.50
C ALA A 491 41.81 -45.68 -21.55
N ILE A 492 42.49 -45.37 -20.42
CA ILE A 492 43.89 -45.62 -19.99
C ILE A 492 44.80 -44.38 -20.12
N SER A 493 45.59 -43.92 -19.15
CA SER A 493 45.61 -43.93 -17.67
C SER A 493 46.76 -43.00 -17.21
N GLU A 494 46.72 -42.56 -15.95
CA GLU A 494 47.85 -42.14 -15.09
C GLU A 494 48.33 -40.67 -15.00
N GLN A 495 47.94 -40.10 -13.85
CA GLN A 495 48.74 -39.46 -12.79
C GLN A 495 49.49 -38.14 -13.07
N GLY A 496 49.13 -37.12 -12.27
CA GLY A 496 49.99 -35.97 -11.99
C GLY A 496 49.21 -34.79 -11.40
N HIS A 497 49.37 -34.56 -10.10
CA HIS A 497 48.78 -33.47 -9.31
C HIS A 497 48.85 -32.09 -9.99
N ASN A 498 47.76 -31.30 -9.90
CA ASN A 498 47.88 -29.86 -9.66
C ASN A 498 46.63 -29.26 -9.04
N LYS A 499 46.86 -28.56 -7.92
CA LYS A 499 45.92 -27.70 -7.20
C LYS A 499 45.29 -26.70 -8.16
N ARG A 500 43.97 -26.68 -8.28
CA ARG A 500 43.23 -25.64 -8.99
C ARG A 500 42.32 -24.93 -8.00
N ILE A 501 42.70 -23.68 -7.72
CA ILE A 501 41.91 -22.68 -7.01
C ILE A 501 40.61 -22.50 -7.81
N HIS A 502 39.48 -22.78 -7.17
CA HIS A 502 38.16 -22.53 -7.74
C HIS A 502 37.93 -21.02 -7.85
N SER A 503 37.62 -20.58 -9.06
CA SER A 503 37.01 -19.28 -9.33
C SER A 503 35.62 -19.24 -8.68
N ALA A 504 35.52 -18.52 -7.57
CA ALA A 504 34.24 -18.20 -6.95
C ALA A 504 33.50 -17.19 -7.84
N THR A 505 32.56 -17.69 -8.63
CA THR A 505 31.50 -16.87 -9.24
C THR A 505 30.74 -16.18 -8.12
N MET A 506 30.75 -14.84 -8.13
CA MET A 506 29.99 -14.00 -7.19
C MET A 506 28.48 -14.14 -7.43
N ASN A 507 27.89 -15.18 -6.84
CA ASN A 507 26.44 -15.32 -6.65
C ASN A 507 26.09 -15.61 -5.18
N SER A 508 26.97 -15.29 -4.22
CA SER A 508 26.80 -15.64 -2.80
C SER A 508 26.62 -14.46 -1.84
N VAL A 509 26.37 -13.23 -2.32
CA VAL A 509 26.10 -12.07 -1.43
C VAL A 509 24.66 -11.57 -1.54
N LEU A 510 23.84 -12.14 -2.44
CA LEU A 510 22.44 -11.77 -2.66
C LEU A 510 21.42 -12.48 -1.73
N SER A 511 21.85 -12.99 -0.57
CA SER A 511 20.97 -13.73 0.36
C SER A 511 20.96 -13.24 1.81
N VAL A 512 21.46 -12.04 2.09
CA VAL A 512 21.38 -11.44 3.45
C VAL A 512 20.20 -10.46 3.57
N ILE A 513 19.05 -10.88 3.08
CA ILE A 513 17.79 -10.64 3.80
C ILE A 513 17.15 -12.03 3.88
N PRO A 514 16.98 -12.62 5.05
CA PRO A 514 16.31 -13.90 5.13
C PRO A 514 14.90 -13.70 4.56
N ASP A 515 14.50 -14.53 3.58
CA ASP A 515 13.08 -14.70 3.18
C ASP A 515 12.16 -15.00 4.37
N LYS A 516 12.74 -15.37 5.52
CA LYS A 516 12.07 -15.46 6.82
C LYS A 516 11.53 -14.12 7.34
N MET A 517 12.07 -12.96 6.95
CA MET A 517 11.55 -11.63 7.34
C MET A 517 10.34 -11.16 6.53
N ALA A 518 9.99 -11.80 5.41
CA ALA A 518 8.72 -11.56 4.73
C ALA A 518 7.68 -12.62 5.14
N ALA A 519 8.11 -13.87 5.29
CA ALA A 519 7.22 -15.00 5.61
C ALA A 519 6.85 -15.13 7.11
N SER A 520 7.72 -14.75 8.05
CA SER A 520 7.40 -14.76 9.50
C SER A 520 6.40 -13.66 9.86
N PHE A 521 6.52 -12.48 9.25
CA PHE A 521 5.67 -11.33 9.58
C PHE A 521 4.25 -11.38 8.97
N HIS A 522 3.93 -12.38 8.15
CA HIS A 522 2.58 -12.60 7.61
C HIS A 522 1.88 -13.85 8.18
N ARG A 523 2.62 -14.85 8.71
CA ARG A 523 2.02 -16.03 9.37
C ARG A 523 1.78 -15.84 10.87
N ASP A 524 2.52 -14.98 11.55
CA ASP A 524 2.44 -14.86 13.01
C ASP A 524 1.27 -14.00 13.53
N SER A 525 0.52 -13.32 12.65
CA SER A 525 -0.65 -12.53 13.06
C SER A 525 -1.85 -13.38 13.52
N LEU A 526 -1.87 -14.68 13.21
CA LEU A 526 -2.94 -15.60 13.60
C LEU A 526 -2.50 -16.62 14.66
N ALA A 527 -1.19 -16.84 14.83
CA ALA A 527 -0.64 -17.87 15.73
C ALA A 527 -0.27 -17.37 17.13
N LEU A 528 -0.21 -16.04 17.36
CA LEU A 528 0.06 -15.48 18.71
C LEU A 528 -1.17 -15.44 19.64
N ARG A 529 -2.35 -15.85 19.19
CA ARG A 529 -3.58 -15.78 19.98
C ARG A 529 -3.56 -16.65 21.25
N ASN A 530 -2.61 -17.59 21.37
CA ASN A 530 -2.61 -18.62 22.43
C ASN A 530 -1.35 -18.73 23.29
N GLN A 531 -0.45 -17.74 23.35
CA GLN A 531 0.70 -17.81 24.27
C GLN A 531 0.94 -16.51 25.02
N ARG A 532 0.64 -16.55 26.33
CA ARG A 532 1.00 -15.62 27.42
C ARG A 532 0.73 -14.14 27.11
N THR A 533 -0.31 -13.61 27.72
CA THR A 533 -0.55 -12.17 27.82
C THR A 533 0.74 -11.47 28.28
N THR A 534 1.38 -10.75 27.37
CA THR A 534 2.41 -9.76 27.71
C THR A 534 1.71 -8.74 28.60
N ARG A 535 1.87 -8.87 29.91
CA ARG A 535 1.30 -7.91 30.85
C ARG A 535 2.03 -6.60 30.69
N PHE A 536 1.41 -5.66 29.99
CA PHE A 536 1.84 -4.28 29.92
C PHE A 536 1.64 -3.61 31.29
N GLU A 537 2.30 -2.49 31.52
CA GLU A 537 2.10 -1.73 32.77
C GLU A 537 0.64 -1.31 32.95
N ARG A 538 0.20 -1.21 34.20
CA ARG A 538 -1.21 -0.90 34.53
C ARG A 538 -1.72 0.39 33.89
N ARG A 539 -0.83 1.37 33.67
CA ARG A 539 -1.14 2.65 33.02
C ARG A 539 -1.69 2.50 31.59
N PHE A 540 -1.39 1.39 30.90
CA PHE A 540 -1.80 1.16 29.53
C PHE A 540 -3.15 0.42 29.41
N TYR A 541 -3.75 -0.07 30.50
CA TYR A 541 -5.06 -0.73 30.49
C TYR A 541 -6.23 0.27 30.60
N VAL A 542 -6.25 1.28 29.74
CA VAL A 542 -7.21 2.39 29.79
C VAL A 542 -8.65 1.94 29.51
N PHE A 543 -8.83 0.81 28.81
CA PHE A 543 -10.14 0.21 28.54
C PHE A 543 -10.44 -1.00 29.44
N GLY A 544 -9.71 -1.20 30.55
CA GLY A 544 -9.85 -2.33 31.46
C GLY A 544 -8.92 -3.51 31.14
N GLU A 545 -8.58 -4.31 32.17
CA GLU A 545 -7.67 -5.47 32.06
C GLU A 545 -8.35 -6.72 31.48
N LYS A 546 -9.67 -6.87 31.65
CA LYS A 546 -10.46 -8.02 31.22
C LYS A 546 -11.84 -7.59 30.73
N GLU A 547 -12.49 -8.48 29.97
CA GLU A 547 -13.90 -8.36 29.61
C GLU A 547 -14.76 -8.37 30.87
N GLU A 548 -15.56 -7.32 31.04
CA GLU A 548 -16.62 -7.26 32.04
C GLU A 548 -17.83 -8.07 31.53
N GLU A 549 -18.59 -8.68 32.45
CA GLU A 549 -19.77 -9.46 32.08
C GLU A 549 -20.77 -8.60 31.29
N GLY A 550 -21.27 -9.13 30.17
CA GLY A 550 -22.21 -8.42 29.28
C GLY A 550 -21.58 -7.41 28.31
N GLU A 551 -20.26 -7.15 28.32
CA GLU A 551 -19.61 -6.18 27.41
C GLU A 551 -19.82 -6.49 25.92
N THR A 552 -20.22 -7.71 25.55
CA THR A 552 -20.49 -8.09 24.15
C THR A 552 -21.93 -7.84 23.69
N GLU A 553 -22.82 -7.41 24.58
CA GLU A 553 -24.26 -7.35 24.32
C GLU A 553 -24.76 -5.95 23.97
N TYR A 554 -24.04 -4.91 24.41
CA TYR A 554 -24.44 -3.51 24.23
C TYR A 554 -23.35 -2.67 23.55
N PHE A 555 -23.79 -1.63 22.84
CA PHE A 555 -22.95 -0.85 21.92
C PHE A 555 -21.66 -0.31 22.56
N THR A 556 -21.76 0.37 23.70
CA THR A 556 -20.60 0.99 24.36
C THR A 556 -19.62 -0.05 24.91
N GLY A 557 -20.13 -1.22 25.33
CA GLY A 557 -19.34 -2.38 25.75
C GLY A 557 -18.59 -3.00 24.57
N ILE A 558 -19.28 -3.22 23.44
CA ILE A 558 -18.69 -3.79 22.23
C ILE A 558 -17.56 -2.89 21.73
N VAL A 559 -17.79 -1.57 21.68
CA VAL A 559 -16.76 -0.60 21.30
C VAL A 559 -15.58 -0.62 22.28
N LYS A 560 -15.83 -0.68 23.60
CA LYS A 560 -14.77 -0.78 24.62
C LYS A 560 -13.92 -2.04 24.43
N LYS A 561 -14.54 -3.18 24.16
CA LYS A 561 -13.86 -4.44 23.83
C LYS A 561 -13.01 -4.33 22.56
N LEU A 562 -13.58 -3.80 21.47
CA LEU A 562 -12.86 -3.59 20.20
C LEU A 562 -11.64 -2.69 20.38
N LEU A 563 -11.75 -1.63 21.17
CA LEU A 563 -10.65 -0.73 21.49
C LEU A 563 -9.60 -1.39 22.39
N ARG A 564 -10.02 -2.25 23.32
CA ARG A 564 -9.10 -3.04 24.16
C ARG A 564 -8.26 -4.01 23.32
N GLU A 565 -8.89 -4.78 22.42
CA GLU A 565 -8.20 -5.68 21.48
C GLU A 565 -7.24 -4.91 20.57
N ALA A 566 -7.68 -3.75 20.06
CA ALA A 566 -6.84 -2.91 19.21
C ALA A 566 -5.64 -2.34 19.95
N LEU A 567 -5.85 -1.89 21.20
CA LEU A 567 -4.78 -1.35 22.04
C LEU A 567 -3.73 -2.42 22.33
N GLU A 568 -4.13 -3.63 22.71
CA GLU A 568 -3.20 -4.74 22.93
C GLU A 568 -2.38 -5.06 21.67
N GLY A 569 -3.03 -5.19 20.51
CA GLY A 569 -2.35 -5.44 19.24
C GLY A 569 -1.39 -4.33 18.81
N LEU A 570 -1.77 -3.07 19.04
CA LEU A 570 -0.94 -1.89 18.77
C LEU A 570 0.27 -1.83 19.71
N LEU A 571 0.10 -2.11 21.01
CA LEU A 571 1.18 -2.13 21.99
C LEU A 571 2.18 -3.26 21.70
N ILE A 572 1.72 -4.47 21.38
CA ILE A 572 2.61 -5.57 20.97
C ILE A 572 3.40 -5.20 19.70
N THR A 573 2.73 -4.58 18.72
CA THR A 573 3.37 -4.13 17.48
C THR A 573 4.42 -3.06 17.75
N ALA A 574 4.12 -2.09 18.62
CA ALA A 574 5.04 -1.04 19.04
C ALA A 574 6.22 -1.60 19.85
N GLU A 575 5.97 -2.49 20.81
CA GLU A 575 7.01 -3.11 21.63
C GLU A 575 8.02 -3.87 20.77
N LEU A 576 7.54 -4.69 19.82
CA LEU A 576 8.39 -5.42 18.89
C LEU A 576 9.24 -4.46 18.02
N TYR A 577 8.64 -3.36 17.56
CA TYR A 577 9.34 -2.34 16.79
C TYR A 577 10.45 -1.66 17.61
N TYR A 578 10.15 -1.10 18.77
CA TYR A 578 11.15 -0.37 19.57
C TYR A 578 12.24 -1.28 20.14
N LYS A 579 11.93 -2.56 20.45
CA LYS A 579 12.94 -3.57 20.80
C LYS A 579 13.93 -3.83 19.65
N THR A 580 13.43 -3.95 18.43
CA THR A 580 14.25 -4.24 17.24
C THR A 580 14.99 -3.01 16.72
N LYS A 581 14.39 -1.82 16.84
CA LYS A 581 15.00 -0.52 16.51
C LYS A 581 16.26 -0.26 17.34
N GLY A 582 16.25 -0.67 18.61
CA GLY A 582 17.33 -0.39 19.56
C GLY A 582 17.56 1.11 19.74
N ASN A 583 18.81 1.52 19.88
CA ASN A 583 19.20 2.91 20.12
C ASN A 583 19.24 3.78 18.85
N ARG A 584 18.82 3.26 17.69
CA ARG A 584 18.79 4.03 16.44
C ARG A 584 17.75 5.15 16.54
N ALA A 585 18.03 6.32 15.95
CA ALA A 585 17.03 7.38 15.78
C ALA A 585 15.93 6.96 14.79
N VAL A 586 14.69 7.43 14.99
CA VAL A 586 13.63 7.25 13.98
C VAL A 586 13.97 8.05 12.74
N THR A 587 13.65 7.50 11.58
CA THR A 587 13.92 8.15 10.29
C THR A 587 12.86 9.20 9.93
N ARG A 588 11.74 9.20 10.65
CA ARG A 588 10.56 10.05 10.40
C ARG A 588 10.02 10.60 11.72
N PRO A 589 10.77 11.49 12.40
CA PRO A 589 10.39 12.04 13.71
C PRO A 589 9.06 12.80 13.71
N GLN A 590 8.60 13.28 12.54
CA GLN A 590 7.31 13.92 12.37
C GLN A 590 6.11 12.97 12.54
N ALA A 591 6.31 11.65 12.37
CA ALA A 591 5.25 10.65 12.37
C ALA A 591 5.50 9.51 13.39
N LEU A 592 6.75 9.28 13.76
CA LEU A 592 7.17 8.26 14.71
C LEU A 592 7.76 8.89 15.96
N GLN A 593 7.44 8.29 17.11
CA GLN A 593 7.95 8.71 18.39
C GLN A 593 9.33 8.11 18.65
N ASP A 594 10.11 8.72 19.55
CA ASP A 594 11.48 8.27 19.79
C ASP A 594 11.56 6.97 20.62
N ASN A 595 10.58 6.77 21.51
CA ASN A 595 10.52 5.65 22.44
C ASN A 595 9.12 5.00 22.47
N PHE A 596 9.06 3.80 23.07
CA PHE A 596 7.84 3.02 23.20
C PHE A 596 6.75 3.77 23.98
N ASP A 597 7.09 4.42 25.09
CA ASP A 597 6.12 5.07 25.97
C ASP A 597 5.39 6.22 25.28
N SER A 598 6.12 7.10 24.60
CA SER A 598 5.53 8.20 23.81
C SER A 598 4.66 7.68 22.66
N CYS A 599 5.03 6.54 22.06
CA CYS A 599 4.21 5.88 21.05
C CYS A 599 2.93 5.30 21.64
N ALA A 600 3.03 4.64 22.79
CA ALA A 600 1.90 4.08 23.51
C ALA A 600 0.91 5.18 23.93
N ASP A 601 1.41 6.30 24.45
CA ASP A 601 0.59 7.47 24.81
C ASP A 601 -0.14 8.04 23.59
N THR A 602 0.54 8.17 22.45
CA THR A 602 -0.08 8.65 21.21
C THR A 602 -1.19 7.71 20.73
N VAL A 603 -0.95 6.39 20.79
CA VAL A 603 -1.95 5.37 20.44
C VAL A 603 -3.14 5.42 21.40
N ILE A 604 -2.89 5.54 22.70
CA ILE A 604 -3.92 5.62 23.74
C ILE A 604 -4.79 6.85 23.53
N LEU A 605 -4.19 8.03 23.35
CA LEU A 605 -4.91 9.27 23.07
C LEU A 605 -5.80 9.13 21.83
N LYS A 606 -5.30 8.45 20.79
CA LYS A 606 -6.07 8.19 19.57
C LYS A 606 -7.27 7.27 19.80
N LEU A 607 -7.08 6.15 20.51
CA LEU A 607 -8.17 5.22 20.82
C LEU A 607 -9.17 5.81 21.81
N GLN A 608 -8.72 6.60 22.80
CA GLN A 608 -9.61 7.36 23.69
C GLN A 608 -10.47 8.35 22.92
N SER A 609 -9.92 8.97 21.87
CA SER A 609 -10.71 9.81 20.96
C SER A 609 -11.80 9.01 20.24
N TYR A 610 -11.54 7.76 19.84
CA TYR A 610 -12.58 6.90 19.26
C TYR A 610 -13.65 6.52 20.28
N TYR A 611 -13.24 6.19 21.51
CA TYR A 611 -14.18 5.89 22.60
C TYR A 611 -15.09 7.07 22.92
N LYS A 612 -14.51 8.28 23.05
CA LYS A 612 -15.27 9.52 23.29
C LYS A 612 -16.29 9.77 22.19
N GLN A 613 -15.90 9.60 20.93
CA GLN A 613 -16.79 9.78 19.79
C GLN A 613 -17.92 8.75 19.76
N ALA A 614 -17.63 7.48 20.10
CA ALA A 614 -18.66 6.46 20.24
C ALA A 614 -19.64 6.77 21.39
N PHE A 615 -19.14 7.31 22.51
CA PHE A 615 -19.98 7.75 23.62
C PHE A 615 -20.89 8.94 23.24
N GLU A 616 -20.36 9.92 22.50
CA GLU A 616 -21.14 11.03 21.96
C GLU A 616 -22.25 10.53 21.00
N TYR A 617 -21.93 9.58 20.11
CA TYR A 617 -22.92 8.94 19.25
C TYR A 617 -23.98 8.14 20.02
N HIS A 618 -23.56 7.37 21.02
CA HIS A 618 -24.47 6.63 21.89
C HIS A 618 -25.47 7.57 22.57
N ASN A 619 -24.98 8.73 23.05
CA ASN A 619 -25.80 9.76 23.65
C ASN A 619 -26.83 10.39 22.67
N GLU A 620 -26.47 10.55 21.40
CA GLU A 620 -27.39 10.97 20.34
C GLU A 620 -28.44 9.87 20.06
N CYS A 621 -28.04 8.59 20.03
CA CYS A 621 -28.96 7.47 19.91
C CYS A 621 -29.99 7.42 21.05
N LEU A 622 -29.60 7.75 22.28
CA LEU A 622 -30.54 7.81 23.42
C LEU A 622 -31.62 8.88 23.21
N GLN A 623 -31.25 10.05 22.68
CA GLN A 623 -32.21 11.13 22.42
C GLN A 623 -33.18 10.76 21.29
N GLU A 624 -32.66 10.16 20.21
CA GLU A 624 -33.48 9.65 19.10
C GLU A 624 -34.44 8.56 19.58
N PHE A 625 -33.94 7.58 20.34
CA PHE A 625 -34.76 6.48 20.84
C PHE A 625 -35.86 6.99 21.79
N ARG A 626 -35.56 7.92 22.70
CA ARG A 626 -36.59 8.56 23.54
C ARG A 626 -37.65 9.29 22.72
N LYS A 627 -37.29 9.92 21.61
CA LYS A 627 -38.25 10.53 20.69
C LYS A 627 -39.16 9.46 20.07
N GLN A 628 -38.59 8.37 19.57
CA GLN A 628 -39.34 7.23 19.03
C GLN A 628 -40.30 6.62 20.06
N LEU A 629 -39.87 6.48 21.32
CA LEU A 629 -40.72 5.96 22.40
C LEU A 629 -41.93 6.86 22.68
N ARG A 630 -41.75 8.19 22.67
CA ARG A 630 -42.86 9.13 22.87
C ARG A 630 -43.86 9.07 21.73
N GLU A 631 -43.37 9.13 20.49
CA GLU A 631 -44.22 9.04 19.30
C GLU A 631 -44.99 7.71 19.28
N PHE A 632 -44.33 6.61 19.63
CA PHE A 632 -44.98 5.31 19.74
C PHE A 632 -46.05 5.28 20.85
N GLU A 633 -45.75 5.77 22.05
CA GLU A 633 -46.70 5.77 23.17
C GLU A 633 -47.95 6.62 22.86
N GLU A 634 -47.75 7.80 22.25
CA GLU A 634 -48.83 8.69 21.81
C GLU A 634 -49.73 8.04 20.74
N LEU A 635 -49.14 7.36 19.74
CA LEU A 635 -49.90 6.63 18.73
C LEU A 635 -50.69 5.47 19.32
N VAL A 636 -50.07 4.68 20.19
CA VAL A 636 -50.71 3.53 20.82
C VAL A 636 -51.89 3.96 21.69
N ALA A 637 -51.85 5.15 22.30
CA ALA A 637 -52.95 5.70 23.08
C ALA A 637 -54.21 6.04 22.26
N ARG A 638 -54.13 6.09 20.92
CA ARG A 638 -55.31 6.28 20.04
C ARG A 638 -56.07 4.98 19.77
N LEU A 639 -55.40 3.84 19.88
CA LEU A 639 -55.95 2.53 19.54
C LEU A 639 -57.17 2.09 20.38
N PRO A 640 -57.25 2.37 21.70
CA PRO A 640 -58.41 1.94 22.49
C PRO A 640 -59.72 2.52 21.98
N TRP A 641 -59.70 3.75 21.47
CA TRP A 641 -60.87 4.41 20.90
C TRP A 641 -61.43 3.65 19.69
N LEU A 642 -60.54 3.13 18.83
CA LEU A 642 -60.93 2.35 17.65
C LEU A 642 -61.60 1.02 18.01
N VAL A 643 -60.97 0.22 18.87
CA VAL A 643 -61.49 -1.12 19.24
C VAL A 643 -62.77 -1.01 20.07
N LEU A 644 -62.75 -0.18 21.13
CA LEU A 644 -63.91 -0.07 22.02
C LEU A 644 -65.08 0.63 21.30
N GLY A 645 -64.79 1.56 20.40
CA GLY A 645 -65.79 2.18 19.53
C GLY A 645 -66.40 1.22 18.51
N GLU A 646 -65.62 0.28 17.93
CA GLU A 646 -66.18 -0.77 17.06
C GLU A 646 -67.06 -1.73 17.85
N ILE A 647 -66.66 -2.12 19.08
CA ILE A 647 -67.49 -2.95 19.97
C ILE A 647 -68.81 -2.25 20.31
N GLU A 648 -68.77 -0.96 20.67
CA GLU A 648 -69.97 -0.17 20.94
C GLU A 648 -70.89 -0.13 19.72
N SER A 649 -70.33 0.18 18.55
CA SER A 649 -71.07 0.27 17.28
C SER A 649 -71.69 -1.07 16.88
N GLN A 650 -70.95 -2.16 17.00
CA GLN A 650 -71.43 -3.51 16.69
C GLN A 650 -72.56 -3.92 17.63
N GLN A 651 -72.44 -3.63 18.93
CA GLN A 651 -73.50 -3.98 19.89
C GLN A 651 -74.76 -3.14 19.69
N LYS A 652 -74.63 -1.87 19.28
CA LYS A 652 -75.78 -1.06 18.87
C LYS A 652 -76.51 -1.66 17.67
N GLN A 653 -75.79 -2.10 16.65
CA GLN A 653 -76.38 -2.77 15.49
C GLN A 653 -77.05 -4.11 15.85
N ASN A 654 -76.42 -4.89 16.73
CA ASN A 654 -77.00 -6.15 17.21
C ASN A 654 -78.33 -5.90 17.94
N LEU A 655 -78.38 -4.89 18.82
CA LEU A 655 -79.59 -4.49 19.53
C LEU A 655 -80.71 -4.06 18.55
N GLU A 656 -80.39 -3.23 17.56
CA GLU A 656 -81.35 -2.80 16.54
C GLU A 656 -81.88 -3.96 15.70
N THR A 657 -81.00 -4.90 15.35
CA THR A 657 -81.36 -6.09 14.55
C THR A 657 -82.29 -7.01 15.33
N GLU A 658 -81.97 -7.31 16.59
CA GLU A 658 -82.83 -8.14 17.44
C GLU A 658 -84.18 -7.46 17.72
N ARG A 659 -84.17 -6.15 17.97
CA ARG A 659 -85.41 -5.37 18.12
C ARG A 659 -86.29 -5.48 16.88
N LYS A 660 -85.74 -5.27 15.68
CA LYS A 660 -86.47 -5.43 14.41
C LYS A 660 -87.01 -6.85 14.22
N ASN A 661 -86.24 -7.87 14.60
CA ASN A 661 -86.69 -9.27 14.52
C ASN A 661 -87.94 -9.52 15.39
N ILE A 662 -87.97 -8.97 16.61
CA ILE A 662 -89.12 -9.08 17.52
C ILE A 662 -90.30 -8.25 17.00
N GLU A 663 -90.06 -7.02 16.53
CA GLU A 663 -91.10 -6.14 15.96
C GLU A 663 -91.74 -6.75 14.71
N ASN A 664 -90.96 -7.41 13.83
CA ASN A 664 -91.48 -8.09 12.65
C ASN A 664 -92.42 -9.25 13.02
N LYS A 665 -92.01 -10.10 13.97
CA LYS A 665 -92.84 -11.20 14.48
C LYS A 665 -94.14 -10.68 15.10
N PHE A 666 -94.05 -9.61 15.88
CA PHE A 666 -95.23 -8.95 16.45
C PHE A 666 -96.15 -8.40 15.36
N SER A 667 -95.61 -7.70 14.36
CA SER A 667 -96.39 -7.07 13.28
C SER A 667 -97.24 -8.09 12.53
N GLU A 668 -96.72 -9.29 12.24
CA GLU A 668 -97.47 -10.35 11.55
C GLU A 668 -98.72 -10.78 12.34
N LEU A 669 -98.55 -11.12 13.62
CA LEU A 669 -99.66 -11.54 14.50
C LEU A 669 -100.62 -10.38 14.80
N PHE A 670 -100.08 -9.18 14.99
CA PHE A 670 -100.84 -7.97 15.24
C PHE A 670 -101.76 -7.63 14.05
N GLN A 671 -101.28 -7.78 12.81
CA GLN A 671 -102.09 -7.59 11.61
C GLN A 671 -103.23 -8.62 11.51
N GLN A 672 -102.99 -9.88 11.90
CA GLN A 672 -104.03 -10.89 11.94
C GLN A 672 -105.15 -10.52 12.93
N LEU A 673 -104.78 -10.08 14.14
CA LEU A 673 -105.75 -9.64 15.14
C LEU A 673 -106.50 -8.37 14.71
N LYS A 674 -105.85 -7.43 14.04
CA LYS A 674 -106.52 -6.26 13.44
C LYS A 674 -107.48 -6.63 12.31
N LYS A 675 -107.15 -7.64 11.52
CA LYS A 675 -108.05 -8.17 10.49
C LYS A 675 -109.28 -8.78 11.15
N GLN A 676 -109.10 -9.64 12.15
CA GLN A 676 -110.22 -10.21 12.92
C GLN A 676 -111.09 -9.14 13.57
N GLN A 677 -110.48 -8.10 14.15
CA GLN A 677 -111.19 -6.94 14.70
C GLN A 677 -112.10 -6.28 13.64
N THR A 678 -111.60 -6.08 12.43
CA THR A 678 -112.37 -5.51 11.31
C THR A 678 -113.47 -6.46 10.84
N ASP A 679 -113.18 -7.76 10.75
CA ASP A 679 -114.14 -8.79 10.36
C ASP A 679 -115.28 -8.88 11.38
N HIS A 680 -114.98 -8.89 12.68
CA HIS A 680 -115.99 -8.87 13.75
C HIS A 680 -116.83 -7.57 13.73
N GLN A 681 -116.22 -6.43 13.43
CA GLN A 681 -116.93 -5.17 13.22
C GLN A 681 -117.94 -5.25 12.06
N ASN A 682 -117.55 -5.88 10.95
CA ASN A 682 -118.40 -6.06 9.78
C ASN A 682 -119.49 -7.13 9.99
N GLU A 683 -119.22 -8.14 10.83
CA GLU A 683 -120.21 -9.14 11.25
C GLU A 683 -121.29 -8.55 12.15
N LEU A 684 -121.01 -7.46 12.89
CA LEU A 684 -121.97 -6.77 13.75
C LEU A 684 -123.01 -5.99 12.93
N ARG A 685 -124.05 -6.70 12.47
CA ARG A 685 -125.17 -6.14 11.67
C ARG A 685 -126.36 -5.76 12.53
N PRO A 686 -127.18 -4.76 12.13
CA PRO A 686 -128.40 -4.39 12.84
C PRO A 686 -129.33 -5.57 13.15
N SER A 687 -129.44 -6.54 12.24
CA SER A 687 -130.32 -7.72 12.38
C SER A 687 -130.03 -8.55 13.62
N LEU A 688 -128.76 -8.62 14.05
CA LEU A 688 -128.32 -9.40 15.22
C LEU A 688 -128.89 -8.89 16.55
N GLY A 689 -129.52 -7.71 16.58
CA GLY A 689 -130.21 -7.18 17.76
C GLY A 689 -131.57 -7.82 18.04
N HIS A 690 -132.14 -8.58 17.11
CA HIS A 690 -133.47 -9.18 17.28
C HIS A 690 -133.44 -10.34 18.31
N PRO A 691 -134.44 -10.49 19.21
CA PRO A 691 -134.43 -11.49 20.29
C PRO A 691 -134.21 -12.96 19.86
N HIS A 692 -134.60 -13.32 18.62
CA HIS A 692 -134.40 -14.67 18.08
C HIS A 692 -132.96 -14.93 17.58
N GLN A 693 -132.13 -13.89 17.42
CA GLN A 693 -130.72 -13.96 16.98
C GLN A 693 -129.72 -13.71 18.13
N GLN A 694 -130.23 -13.59 19.36
CA GLN A 694 -129.42 -13.46 20.58
C GLN A 694 -128.24 -14.46 20.68
N PRO A 695 -128.39 -15.78 20.40
CA PRO A 695 -127.26 -16.71 20.47
C PRO A 695 -126.15 -16.43 19.44
N GLU A 696 -126.48 -15.86 18.28
CA GLU A 696 -125.48 -15.48 17.27
C GLU A 696 -124.72 -14.21 17.67
N LEU A 697 -125.41 -13.24 18.29
CA LEU A 697 -124.79 -12.03 18.85
C LEU A 697 -123.86 -12.35 20.03
N ASP A 698 -124.27 -13.24 20.93
CA ASP A 698 -123.46 -13.65 22.08
C ASP A 698 -122.20 -14.42 21.60
N LYS A 699 -122.33 -15.28 20.58
CA LYS A 699 -121.18 -15.95 19.95
C LYS A 699 -120.19 -14.97 19.30
N LEU A 700 -120.68 -13.90 18.65
CA LEU A 700 -119.82 -12.84 18.11
C LEU A 700 -119.11 -12.06 19.22
N CYS A 701 -119.81 -11.76 20.31
CA CYS A 701 -119.22 -11.12 21.49
C CYS A 701 -118.16 -12.00 22.17
N GLU A 702 -118.36 -13.32 22.23
CA GLU A 702 -117.36 -14.27 22.73
C GLU A 702 -116.12 -14.33 21.83
N LYS A 703 -116.28 -14.36 20.49
CA LYS A 703 -115.15 -14.28 19.55
C LYS A 703 -114.35 -13.00 19.76
N GLU A 704 -115.03 -11.87 19.94
CA GLU A 704 -114.37 -10.59 20.13
C GLU A 704 -113.68 -10.47 21.50
N LYS A 705 -114.31 -11.02 22.55
CA LYS A 705 -113.67 -11.13 23.87
C LYS A 705 -112.40 -11.98 23.79
N LYS A 706 -112.44 -13.11 23.08
CA LYS A 706 -111.27 -13.96 22.85
C LYS A 706 -110.17 -13.22 22.09
N ARG A 707 -110.51 -12.50 21.01
CA ARG A 707 -109.58 -11.67 20.23
C ARG A 707 -108.94 -10.56 21.09
N HIS A 708 -109.71 -9.94 21.99
CA HIS A 708 -109.20 -8.97 22.96
C HIS A 708 -108.21 -9.59 23.96
N GLU A 709 -108.53 -10.76 24.53
CA GLU A 709 -107.62 -11.50 25.41
C GLU A 709 -106.33 -11.89 24.68
N GLU A 710 -106.43 -12.37 23.43
CA GLU A 710 -105.28 -12.68 22.56
C GLU A 710 -104.46 -11.43 22.23
N TYR A 711 -105.09 -10.28 22.02
CA TYR A 711 -104.39 -9.00 21.81
C TYR A 711 -103.60 -8.57 23.04
N LEU A 712 -104.23 -8.59 24.23
CA LEU A 712 -103.56 -8.22 25.48
C LEU A 712 -102.39 -9.15 25.78
N GLN A 713 -102.56 -10.45 25.54
CA GLN A 713 -101.48 -11.43 25.66
C GLN A 713 -100.36 -11.14 24.66
N LEU A 714 -100.67 -10.87 23.38
CA LEU A 714 -99.66 -10.57 22.37
C LEU A 714 -98.83 -9.33 22.73
N VAL A 715 -99.48 -8.24 23.17
CA VAL A 715 -98.79 -7.01 23.62
C VAL A 715 -97.92 -7.27 24.85
N GLN A 716 -98.41 -8.06 25.80
CA GLN A 716 -97.64 -8.41 26.99
C GLN A 716 -96.44 -9.31 26.66
N THR A 717 -96.62 -10.28 25.76
CA THR A 717 -95.54 -11.16 25.28
C THR A 717 -94.47 -10.36 24.53
N GLN A 718 -94.86 -9.46 23.63
CA GLN A 718 -93.92 -8.58 22.92
C GLN A 718 -93.10 -7.74 23.90
N LEU A 719 -93.75 -7.15 24.92
CA LEU A 719 -93.06 -6.39 25.95
C LEU A 719 -92.03 -7.27 26.68
N THR A 720 -92.41 -8.47 27.11
CA THR A 720 -91.50 -9.37 27.83
C THR A 720 -90.32 -9.79 26.95
N GLU A 721 -90.54 -10.06 25.66
CA GLU A 721 -89.49 -10.43 24.71
C GLU A 721 -88.53 -9.25 24.44
N LEU A 722 -89.05 -8.04 24.19
CA LEU A 722 -88.22 -6.84 24.00
C LEU A 722 -87.39 -6.52 25.25
N LYS A 723 -88.00 -6.64 26.43
CA LYS A 723 -87.34 -6.46 27.72
C LYS A 723 -86.24 -7.50 27.96
N ALA A 724 -86.52 -8.78 27.68
CA ALA A 724 -85.56 -9.87 27.83
C ALA A 724 -84.38 -9.72 26.86
N SER A 725 -84.66 -9.38 25.60
CA SER A 725 -83.63 -9.12 24.58
C SER A 725 -82.73 -7.94 24.98
N LEU A 726 -83.32 -6.83 25.41
CA LEU A 726 -82.55 -5.67 25.88
C LEU A 726 -81.63 -6.02 27.08
N LYS A 727 -82.13 -6.81 28.04
CA LYS A 727 -81.33 -7.32 29.16
C LYS A 727 -80.18 -8.22 28.69
N GLU A 728 -80.46 -9.16 27.79
CA GLU A 728 -79.44 -10.07 27.25
C GLU A 728 -78.34 -9.33 26.47
N GLN A 729 -78.71 -8.39 25.61
CA GLN A 729 -77.75 -7.59 24.83
C GLN A 729 -76.90 -6.69 25.73
N SER A 730 -77.50 -6.11 26.77
CA SER A 730 -76.75 -5.29 27.74
C SER A 730 -75.69 -6.10 28.49
N LYS A 731 -76.02 -7.33 28.90
CA LYS A 731 -75.06 -8.24 29.53
C LYS A 731 -73.92 -8.62 28.58
N LYS A 732 -74.24 -8.97 27.34
CA LYS A 732 -73.23 -9.29 26.30
C LYS A 732 -72.30 -8.10 26.03
N PHE A 733 -72.83 -6.88 26.01
CA PHE A 733 -72.04 -5.66 25.85
C PHE A 733 -71.04 -5.50 27.00
N ILE A 734 -71.50 -5.53 28.26
CA ILE A 734 -70.63 -5.38 29.45
C ILE A 734 -69.52 -6.45 29.45
N GLU A 735 -69.85 -7.71 29.21
CA GLU A 735 -68.86 -8.80 29.17
C GLU A 735 -67.82 -8.62 28.05
N THR A 736 -68.26 -8.15 26.88
CA THR A 736 -67.38 -7.98 25.71
C THR A 736 -66.44 -6.79 25.90
N ILE A 737 -66.96 -5.64 26.35
CA ILE A 737 -66.17 -4.43 26.53
C ILE A 737 -65.21 -4.55 27.72
N ALA A 738 -65.64 -5.18 28.83
CA ALA A 738 -64.76 -5.43 29.97
C ALA A 738 -63.59 -6.35 29.58
N ARG A 739 -63.87 -7.45 28.87
CA ARG A 739 -62.83 -8.37 28.40
C ARG A 739 -61.85 -7.71 27.41
N ALA A 740 -62.35 -6.89 26.50
CA ALA A 740 -61.50 -6.15 25.56
C ALA A 740 -60.58 -5.17 26.30
N ALA A 741 -61.12 -4.41 27.25
CA ALA A 741 -60.34 -3.49 28.08
C ALA A 741 -59.29 -4.23 28.93
N GLU A 742 -59.66 -5.34 29.59
CA GLU A 742 -58.73 -6.19 30.35
C GLU A 742 -57.54 -6.66 29.50
N ASN A 743 -57.81 -7.11 28.27
CA ASN A 743 -56.78 -7.55 27.34
C ASN A 743 -55.87 -6.38 26.90
N GLN A 744 -56.43 -5.21 26.60
CA GLN A 744 -55.66 -4.03 26.21
C GLN A 744 -54.77 -3.53 27.35
N LEU A 745 -55.29 -3.47 28.58
CA LEU A 745 -54.52 -3.11 29.77
C LEU A 745 -53.33 -4.07 29.96
N SER A 746 -53.55 -5.38 29.84
CA SER A 746 -52.46 -6.38 29.96
C SER A 746 -51.40 -6.23 28.85
N GLN A 747 -51.81 -5.92 27.61
CA GLN A 747 -50.84 -5.72 26.53
C GLN A 747 -49.94 -4.50 26.74
N TYR A 748 -50.47 -3.41 27.32
CA TYR A 748 -49.74 -2.17 27.53
C TYR A 748 -48.73 -2.21 28.66
N ASP A 749 -48.77 -3.22 29.54
CA ASP A 749 -47.69 -3.50 30.49
C ASP A 749 -46.35 -3.85 29.80
N ASN A 750 -46.39 -4.30 28.54
CA ASN A 750 -45.19 -4.66 27.77
C ASN A 750 -44.54 -3.46 27.05
N ILE A 751 -45.16 -2.28 27.09
CA ILE A 751 -44.62 -1.08 26.42
C ILE A 751 -43.45 -0.53 27.22
N THR A 752 -42.26 -0.48 26.62
CA THR A 752 -41.17 0.34 27.19
C THR A 752 -41.50 1.81 26.99
N VAL A 753 -41.53 2.59 28.07
CA VAL A 753 -41.85 4.03 28.00
C VAL A 753 -40.60 4.90 28.15
N VAL A 754 -40.72 6.15 27.73
CA VAL A 754 -39.63 7.13 27.77
C VAL A 754 -39.04 7.30 29.17
N ASP A 755 -39.84 7.15 30.22
CA ASP A 755 -39.42 7.36 31.61
C ASP A 755 -38.58 6.20 32.17
N GLU A 756 -38.70 5.00 31.60
CA GLU A 756 -37.93 3.80 31.94
C GLU A 756 -36.52 3.81 31.32
N VAL A 757 -36.26 4.74 30.39
CA VAL A 757 -35.01 4.86 29.66
C VAL A 757 -34.19 6.05 30.15
N GLN A 758 -32.87 5.89 30.25
CA GLN A 758 -31.92 6.94 30.63
C GLN A 758 -32.02 8.14 29.69
N VAL A 759 -31.82 9.34 30.25
CA VAL A 759 -31.84 10.59 29.48
C VAL A 759 -30.47 10.80 28.84
N GLY A 760 -30.43 11.01 27.52
CA GLY A 760 -29.21 11.44 26.85
C GLY A 760 -28.78 12.80 27.38
N ARG A 761 -27.51 12.92 27.76
CA ARG A 761 -26.87 14.16 28.20
C ARG A 761 -26.89 15.20 27.09
N VAL A 762 -27.72 16.22 27.24
CA VAL A 762 -27.69 17.42 26.39
C VAL A 762 -26.88 18.49 27.11
N PRO A 763 -25.89 19.13 26.47
CA PRO A 763 -25.22 20.29 27.07
C PRO A 763 -26.27 21.35 27.41
N PRO A 764 -26.26 21.92 28.63
CA PRO A 764 -27.27 22.89 29.04
C PRO A 764 -27.30 24.05 28.04
N ARG A 765 -28.50 24.38 27.59
CA ARG A 765 -28.72 25.44 26.60
C ARG A 765 -28.28 26.76 27.23
N ARG A 766 -27.27 27.40 26.63
CA ARG A 766 -26.78 28.69 27.11
C ARG A 766 -27.75 29.78 26.67
N TYR A 767 -28.39 30.42 27.62
CA TYR A 767 -29.27 31.56 27.39
C TYR A 767 -28.50 32.89 27.49
N PRO A 768 -28.77 33.86 26.60
CA PRO A 768 -28.29 35.23 26.78
C PRO A 768 -28.76 35.80 28.13
N THR A 769 -27.95 36.64 28.77
CA THR A 769 -28.23 37.17 30.13
C THR A 769 -29.61 37.86 30.24
N GLN A 770 -30.08 38.50 29.17
CA GLN A 770 -31.41 39.12 29.12
C GLN A 770 -32.55 38.10 29.28
N GLU A 771 -32.41 36.92 28.69
CA GLU A 771 -33.40 35.83 28.77
C GLU A 771 -33.44 35.22 30.18
N LEU A 772 -32.27 35.02 30.79
CA LEU A 772 -32.18 34.54 32.18
C LEU A 772 -32.79 35.54 33.17
N MET A 773 -32.58 36.85 32.94
CA MET A 773 -33.20 37.90 33.74
C MET A 773 -34.72 37.94 33.57
N ARG A 774 -35.23 37.72 32.35
CA ARG A 774 -36.68 37.60 32.08
C ARG A 774 -37.28 36.40 32.81
N ARG A 775 -36.67 35.21 32.69
CA ARG A 775 -37.10 33.99 33.36
C ARG A 775 -37.12 34.16 34.88
N LYS A 776 -36.05 34.74 35.45
CA LYS A 776 -35.99 35.07 36.88
C LYS A 776 -37.10 36.01 37.33
N ALA A 777 -37.41 37.03 36.54
CA ALA A 777 -38.47 38.00 36.84
C ALA A 777 -39.89 37.38 36.71
N ALA A 778 -40.06 36.40 35.81
CA ALA A 778 -41.29 35.64 35.63
C ALA A 778 -41.48 34.49 36.65
N GLY A 779 -40.46 34.22 37.49
CA GLY A 779 -40.47 33.05 38.39
C GLY A 779 -40.26 31.72 37.68
N GLU A 780 -39.82 31.75 36.42
CA GLU A 780 -39.51 30.57 35.61
C GLU A 780 -38.10 30.02 35.95
N SER A 781 -37.91 28.71 35.78
CA SER A 781 -36.60 28.07 35.97
C SER A 781 -35.53 28.67 35.04
N LEU A 782 -34.33 28.91 35.59
CA LEU A 782 -33.19 29.42 34.83
C LEU A 782 -32.56 28.37 33.91
N GLU A 783 -32.82 27.11 34.21
CA GLU A 783 -32.44 25.96 33.38
C GLU A 783 -33.71 25.41 32.73
N ASP A 784 -33.58 24.87 31.51
CA ASP A 784 -34.65 24.02 30.98
C ASP A 784 -34.70 22.79 31.89
N GLY A 785 -35.80 22.62 32.63
CA GLY A 785 -35.96 21.48 33.52
C GLY A 785 -35.82 20.17 32.76
N GLU A 786 -35.30 19.13 33.43
CA GLU A 786 -35.50 17.76 32.93
C GLU A 786 -37.00 17.58 32.65
N GLU A 787 -37.35 17.07 31.47
CA GLU A 787 -38.74 16.74 31.15
C GLU A 787 -39.30 15.91 32.31
N GLY A 788 -40.20 16.52 33.10
CA GLY A 788 -40.83 15.86 34.22
C GLY A 788 -41.58 14.63 33.73
N GLU A 789 -41.79 13.66 34.64
CA GLU A 789 -42.58 12.47 34.32
C GLU A 789 -43.93 12.89 33.71
N ILE A 790 -44.19 12.43 32.48
CA ILE A 790 -45.37 12.82 31.70
C ILE A 790 -46.66 12.45 32.47
N ILE A 791 -46.62 11.29 33.13
CA ILE A 791 -47.67 10.77 34.01
C ILE A 791 -47.01 9.92 35.11
N PRO A 792 -47.67 9.71 36.27
CA PRO A 792 -47.20 8.77 37.28
C PRO A 792 -47.08 7.35 36.72
N ARG A 793 -45.87 6.79 36.63
CA ARG A 793 -45.61 5.48 35.98
C ARG A 793 -45.80 4.25 36.87
N GLY A 794 -46.26 4.44 38.10
CA GLY A 794 -46.45 3.35 39.07
C GLY A 794 -47.55 2.36 38.69
N LYS A 795 -47.70 1.32 39.52
CA LYS A 795 -48.78 0.34 39.42
C LYS A 795 -50.14 1.05 39.39
N GLY A 796 -50.97 0.72 38.40
CA GLY A 796 -52.34 1.19 38.30
C GLY A 796 -53.32 0.12 38.77
N THR A 797 -54.35 0.51 39.51
CA THR A 797 -55.50 -0.36 39.82
C THR A 797 -56.74 0.26 39.21
N TRP A 798 -57.35 -0.44 38.26
CA TRP A 798 -58.42 0.04 37.42
C TRP A 798 -59.72 -0.67 37.78
N PRO A 799 -60.72 0.02 38.36
CA PRO A 799 -61.97 -0.59 38.76
C PRO A 799 -62.72 -1.13 37.53
N GLY A 800 -63.51 -2.19 37.74
CA GLY A 800 -64.38 -2.77 36.72
C GLY A 800 -65.58 -1.87 36.39
N LEU A 801 -66.41 -2.30 35.44
CA LEU A 801 -67.65 -1.62 35.08
C LEU A 801 -68.82 -2.10 35.96
N PRO A 802 -69.84 -1.26 36.22
CA PRO A 802 -71.06 -1.69 36.89
C PRO A 802 -71.80 -2.75 36.06
N ASN A 803 -72.01 -3.93 36.64
CA ASN A 803 -72.59 -5.10 35.99
C ASN A 803 -74.11 -5.20 36.18
N ASN A 804 -74.65 -4.60 37.25
CA ASN A 804 -76.06 -4.74 37.64
C ASN A 804 -76.87 -3.43 37.55
N GLU A 805 -76.36 -2.37 36.89
CA GLU A 805 -77.08 -1.09 36.76
C GLU A 805 -78.04 -1.01 35.57
N LEU A 806 -77.82 -1.80 34.51
CA LEU A 806 -78.67 -1.83 33.31
C LEU A 806 -79.90 -2.72 33.53
N ILE A 807 -80.85 -2.22 34.34
CA ILE A 807 -82.01 -2.99 34.81
C ILE A 807 -83.28 -2.60 34.04
N VAL A 808 -84.09 -3.62 33.73
CA VAL A 808 -85.33 -3.47 32.94
C VAL A 808 -86.60 -3.29 33.80
N ASP A 809 -86.53 -3.67 35.08
CA ASP A 809 -87.57 -3.46 36.09
C ASP A 809 -86.98 -2.75 37.31
N PRO A 810 -87.51 -1.58 37.73
CA PRO A 810 -87.03 -0.86 38.91
C PRO A 810 -87.04 -1.69 40.21
N LEU A 811 -87.89 -2.73 40.29
CA LEU A 811 -87.98 -3.62 41.45
C LEU A 811 -86.84 -4.64 41.53
N GLU A 812 -86.09 -4.85 40.44
CA GLU A 812 -84.90 -5.74 40.39
C GLU A 812 -83.61 -5.02 40.83
N ARG A 813 -83.70 -3.76 41.29
CA ARG A 813 -82.54 -2.98 41.72
C ARG A 813 -82.00 -3.51 43.07
N ALA A 814 -80.78 -4.03 43.03
CA ALA A 814 -80.03 -4.43 44.23
C ALA A 814 -79.57 -3.20 45.03
N ASP A 815 -79.40 -3.37 46.35
CA ASP A 815 -78.92 -2.30 47.26
C ASP A 815 -77.43 -1.96 47.06
N GLU A 816 -76.63 -2.89 46.51
CA GLU A 816 -75.21 -2.71 46.21
C GLU A 816 -74.92 -2.88 44.70
N VAL A 817 -74.02 -2.05 44.17
CA VAL A 817 -73.55 -2.13 42.78
C VAL A 817 -72.47 -3.20 42.67
N GLU A 818 -72.70 -4.19 41.81
CA GLU A 818 -71.72 -5.23 41.48
C GLU A 818 -70.86 -4.76 40.31
N TYR A 819 -69.54 -4.91 40.43
CA TYR A 819 -68.60 -4.51 39.39
C TYR A 819 -67.97 -5.72 38.68
N THR A 820 -67.57 -5.55 37.42
CA THR A 820 -66.68 -6.52 36.74
C THR A 820 -65.31 -6.57 37.42
N ALA A 821 -64.45 -7.49 36.98
CA ALA A 821 -63.13 -7.67 37.59
C ALA A 821 -62.32 -6.36 37.58
N THR A 822 -61.66 -6.08 38.71
CA THR A 822 -60.69 -4.99 38.83
C THR A 822 -59.34 -5.46 38.29
N VAL A 823 -58.72 -4.66 37.43
CA VAL A 823 -57.42 -5.01 36.81
C VAL A 823 -56.31 -4.23 37.48
N THR A 824 -55.23 -4.90 37.85
CA THR A 824 -54.01 -4.24 38.34
C THR A 824 -52.89 -4.42 37.33
N THR A 825 -52.33 -3.30 36.86
CA THR A 825 -51.25 -3.28 35.87
C THR A 825 -49.90 -3.03 36.56
N LEU A 826 -48.83 -3.54 35.95
CA LEU A 826 -47.46 -3.38 36.48
C LEU A 826 -47.02 -1.91 36.46
N LYS A 827 -47.51 -1.15 35.49
CA LYS A 827 -47.24 0.28 35.32
C LYS A 827 -48.44 1.01 34.72
N THR A 828 -48.30 2.33 34.60
CA THR A 828 -49.29 3.20 33.97
C THR A 828 -48.67 3.87 32.74
N THR A 829 -49.34 3.71 31.59
CA THR A 829 -48.96 4.30 30.30
C THR A 829 -50.12 5.14 29.76
N LEU A 830 -49.86 5.97 28.75
CA LEU A 830 -50.94 6.72 28.08
C LEU A 830 -51.99 5.77 27.48
N GLY A 831 -51.55 4.61 26.97
CA GLY A 831 -52.44 3.55 26.51
C GLY A 831 -53.38 3.05 27.60
N HIS A 832 -52.89 2.82 28.83
CA HIS A 832 -53.74 2.38 29.94
C HIS A 832 -54.83 3.40 30.29
N GLN A 833 -54.45 4.68 30.39
CA GLN A 833 -55.41 5.76 30.68
C GLN A 833 -56.46 5.88 29.57
N ALA A 834 -56.03 5.79 28.30
CA ALA A 834 -56.93 5.82 27.16
C ALA A 834 -57.94 4.66 27.16
N VAL A 835 -57.52 3.44 27.52
CA VAL A 835 -58.44 2.29 27.63
C VAL A 835 -59.54 2.55 28.64
N VAL A 836 -59.18 3.02 29.84
CA VAL A 836 -60.16 3.25 30.91
C VAL A 836 -61.12 4.38 30.53
N MET A 837 -60.59 5.47 29.99
CA MET A 837 -61.40 6.60 29.53
C MET A 837 -62.37 6.19 28.41
N CYS A 838 -61.90 5.49 27.38
CA CYS A 838 -62.74 5.04 26.27
C CYS A 838 -63.77 3.99 26.71
N ARG A 839 -63.40 3.08 27.62
CA ARG A 839 -64.30 2.08 28.20
C ARG A 839 -65.44 2.73 28.97
N GLU A 840 -65.14 3.70 29.84
CA GLU A 840 -66.13 4.42 30.64
C GLU A 840 -67.07 5.25 29.76
N GLN A 841 -66.51 5.93 28.75
CA GLN A 841 -67.30 6.68 27.78
C GLN A 841 -68.26 5.79 26.97
N ALA A 842 -67.78 4.65 26.47
CA ALA A 842 -68.62 3.70 25.73
C ALA A 842 -69.72 3.10 26.62
N TYR A 843 -69.43 2.84 27.90
CA TYR A 843 -70.44 2.40 28.87
C TYR A 843 -71.51 3.46 29.08
N GLU A 844 -71.13 4.72 29.29
CA GLU A 844 -72.07 5.83 29.47
C GLU A 844 -72.95 6.03 28.23
N HIS A 845 -72.38 5.96 27.03
CA HIS A 845 -73.16 6.02 25.78
C HIS A 845 -74.17 4.88 25.68
N TYR A 846 -73.74 3.64 25.99
CA TYR A 846 -74.63 2.47 25.95
C TYR A 846 -75.71 2.53 27.02
N GLN A 847 -75.40 3.04 28.22
CA GLN A 847 -76.38 3.26 29.30
C GLN A 847 -77.48 4.23 28.85
N ASN A 848 -77.10 5.35 28.23
CA ASN A 848 -78.06 6.30 27.66
C ASN A 848 -78.93 5.67 26.56
N LEU A 849 -78.35 4.84 25.69
CA LEU A 849 -79.07 4.08 24.66
C LEU A 849 -80.06 3.09 25.28
N PHE A 850 -79.64 2.37 26.32
CA PHE A 850 -80.45 1.40 27.05
C PHE A 850 -81.67 2.06 27.69
N GLU A 851 -81.47 3.14 28.44
CA GLU A 851 -82.56 3.87 29.08
C GLU A 851 -83.57 4.44 28.07
N ARG A 852 -83.06 5.02 26.98
CA ARG A 852 -83.91 5.54 25.90
C ARG A 852 -84.74 4.42 25.28
N THR A 853 -84.12 3.30 24.94
CA THR A 853 -84.80 2.15 24.33
C THR A 853 -85.87 1.58 25.26
N LEU A 854 -85.57 1.47 26.56
CA LEU A 854 -86.54 1.02 27.57
C LEU A 854 -87.75 1.96 27.69
N LYS A 855 -87.53 3.28 27.66
CA LYS A 855 -88.60 4.30 27.65
C LYS A 855 -89.47 4.19 26.40
N GLU A 856 -88.86 4.02 25.22
CA GLU A 856 -89.57 3.83 23.95
C GLU A 856 -90.49 2.60 23.99
N ILE A 857 -89.98 1.46 24.46
CA ILE A 857 -90.74 0.22 24.64
C ILE A 857 -91.96 0.43 25.56
N HIS A 858 -91.79 1.17 26.66
CA HIS A 858 -92.88 1.42 27.60
C HIS A 858 -93.98 2.33 27.00
N ILE A 859 -93.57 3.41 26.32
CA ILE A 859 -94.49 4.34 25.64
C ILE A 859 -95.29 3.60 24.55
N GLU A 860 -94.64 2.74 23.78
CA GLU A 860 -95.30 1.97 22.73
C GLU A 860 -96.32 0.97 23.29
N LYS A 861 -95.97 0.26 24.37
CA LYS A 861 -96.90 -0.60 25.10
C LYS A 861 -98.14 0.16 25.56
N GLU A 862 -97.96 1.30 26.24
CA GLU A 862 -99.10 2.09 26.72
C GLU A 862 -100.00 2.56 25.57
N LYS A 863 -99.41 2.95 24.45
CA LYS A 863 -100.14 3.37 23.26
C LYS A 863 -101.01 2.23 22.71
N LEU A 864 -100.46 1.02 22.62
CA LEU A 864 -101.19 -0.17 22.16
C LEU A 864 -102.34 -0.52 23.11
N LEU A 865 -102.08 -0.57 24.42
CA LEU A 865 -103.12 -0.86 25.42
C LEU A 865 -104.25 0.18 25.42
N LYS A 866 -103.92 1.47 25.41
CA LYS A 866 -104.91 2.56 25.32
C LYS A 866 -105.72 2.48 24.02
N SER A 867 -105.10 2.05 22.91
CA SER A 867 -105.81 1.88 21.64
C SER A 867 -106.82 0.73 21.68
N GLU A 868 -106.47 -0.36 22.36
CA GLU A 868 -107.32 -1.52 22.54
C GLU A 868 -108.46 -1.26 23.52
N GLU A 869 -108.20 -0.55 24.62
CA GLU A 869 -109.22 -0.11 25.57
C GLU A 869 -110.29 0.76 24.89
N ARG A 870 -109.86 1.75 24.11
CA ARG A 870 -110.77 2.59 23.31
C ARG A 870 -111.59 1.79 22.30
N TRP A 871 -110.98 0.76 21.72
CA TRP A 871 -111.70 -0.13 20.81
C TRP A 871 -112.77 -0.92 21.56
N MET A 872 -112.44 -1.53 22.71
CA MET A 872 -113.40 -2.27 23.51
C MET A 872 -114.58 -1.41 23.99
N ASP A 873 -114.32 -0.16 24.39
CA ASP A 873 -115.37 0.81 24.72
C ASP A 873 -116.28 1.08 23.51
N SER A 874 -115.68 1.27 22.32
CA SER A 874 -116.41 1.49 21.07
C SER A 874 -117.23 0.26 20.65
N TRP A 875 -116.67 -0.93 20.81
CA TRP A 875 -117.33 -2.20 20.53
C TRP A 875 -118.53 -2.42 21.45
N GLN A 876 -118.37 -2.25 22.77
CA GLN A 876 -119.46 -2.38 23.73
C GLN A 876 -120.61 -1.41 23.44
N LYS A 877 -120.29 -0.15 23.11
CA LYS A 877 -121.29 0.84 22.69
C LYS A 877 -122.01 0.41 21.41
N SER A 878 -121.29 -0.16 20.44
CA SER A 878 -121.86 -0.64 19.18
C SER A 878 -122.79 -1.83 19.39
N VAL A 879 -122.38 -2.81 20.21
CA VAL A 879 -123.23 -3.95 20.61
C VAL A 879 -124.47 -3.47 21.35
N GLN A 880 -124.34 -2.55 22.30
CA GLN A 880 -125.49 -1.99 23.02
C GLN A 880 -126.45 -1.25 22.08
N LYS A 881 -125.92 -0.49 21.11
CA LYS A 881 -126.73 0.20 20.10
C LYS A 881 -127.50 -0.80 19.25
N VAL A 882 -126.89 -1.91 18.84
CA VAL A 882 -127.58 -2.98 18.09
C VAL A 882 -128.67 -3.65 18.94
N LYS A 883 -128.40 -3.94 20.22
CA LYS A 883 -129.41 -4.47 21.16
C LYS A 883 -130.60 -3.53 21.37
N ASN A 884 -130.39 -2.21 21.30
CA ASN A 884 -131.45 -1.20 21.48
C ASN A 884 -132.29 -0.93 20.21
N LEU A 885 -131.98 -1.55 19.06
CA LEU A 885 -132.76 -1.38 17.82
C LEU A 885 -134.07 -2.17 17.80
N TYR A 886 -134.22 -3.15 18.69
CA TYR A 886 -135.39 -4.01 18.89
C TYR A 886 -135.74 -4.04 20.37
#